data_AF-C6HIG6-F1
#
_entry.id   AF-C6HIG6-F1
#
_cell.length_a   1.000
_cell.length_b   1.000
_cell.length_c   1.000
_cell.angle_alpha   90.00
_cell.angle_beta   90.00
_cell.angle_gamma   90.00
#
_symmetry.space_group_name_H-M   'P 1'
#
loop_
_entity.id
_entity.type
_entity.pdbx_description
1 polymer ?
#
loop_
_entity_poly.entity_id
_entity_poly.type
_entity_poly.pdbx_seq_one_letter_code
_entity_poly.pdbx_strand_id
1 'polypeptide(L)'
;MAPFAYSSGFPLGQHNGSVSTIQAPPSRLHDVEIIEIDDDDDDDDEEEDEDDNLEDDLDDDDEDDDDDDDDEEEDQKEDDNEEEDEENEEEDDMTGTDSMEERSSDFEETELGNAITISSGLASPSLLATSNIQQVINPLRNTADRVASQIEAFAQNLNQFKQHTRARPGDPEAFREACKLVQKYQKIAETSAKELSTTSTFRKAKQSAINRGSGASQGSNGRLDEQIRRWQLEAETWELLLQMLSIDDPESRARAQRAQQTVFQSLHRYSSDQEVWNKFLEADHFALENFVVLKWLEKTARSSPQDIDGLISELETQAERGQGLWAHGWLYTKEAIKGAKRLRSWPQPLEPEDPGLTISLMSVEKQEPLVTQLDPDAVTRQRHGLQKQDQFYEQAAWLTCWKMLRQGQSWEKIQEWSHERLENWRAISVCGTPTDYENNAADPGLTRLISCRSHESWRRSCLALANNPQTSNFEKAVYALICGETEPAYPICQGWGDYVYVFINHSILARYREFCKQFHRKLSFSPATDMALSVEPPGYDSVHAFLDNVKRNEKTAVEARNPYRTIQTAILSKNYNTFFFHQANAVSKAASLSNKATLVPKTVIANADDACLIAARDEDAIRIISHLFLILQSLGYVRSDSRFVETASVNVIGYINLLRKAGKLELIPLYASLLPEDTAHMVLGNVLIDIVEPEDRERQVTIMKRLNINLSAIVECQWRLVISQADAKEDKTTTIRLKRSVIHQPKGLSRIGPIKKNLIGRRISHEDEYLIRCLEWHRYADDQLPNICPRGTHLYKRFMVMPHEMNIGAGRLAAARELFNRVRVNMVPADITGLGHSPFEILANGSENGFDELPSPVKASPTKSPRKSGIQRRRPLSSNIRAELYLQSHTMRDLEYLIAAFDSLETWAGQMDQYEHLSDKQQAKEFRKTLQVTIDNITEHIEPLCGEWLSYPKDDAEATELEFIKSTYLPEVILAYHSALFFAGHTIGREVLTQCMMLSSVIASSPSLTNSFIASGRMCELVDALALSSIAMMSAKDSKLKKKLEDGASLDIWKIKPQQDVELV
;
A
#
# COMPACT_ATOMS: atom_id res chain seq x y z
N MET A 1 60.66 -25.14 -12.25
CA MET A 1 61.66 -26.21 -12.08
C MET A 1 62.59 -25.80 -10.96
N ALA A 2 63.03 -26.75 -10.11
CA ALA A 2 64.25 -26.60 -9.31
C ALA A 2 65.48 -26.73 -10.26
N PRO A 3 66.73 -26.34 -9.88
CA PRO A 3 67.46 -27.01 -8.80
C PRO A 3 68.44 -26.18 -7.92
N PHE A 4 68.64 -26.70 -6.70
CA PHE A 4 69.88 -26.84 -5.89
C PHE A 4 70.96 -25.74 -5.71
N ALA A 5 71.47 -25.71 -4.48
CA ALA A 5 72.70 -25.04 -4.04
C ALA A 5 73.88 -26.03 -3.94
N TYR A 6 75.13 -25.54 -3.79
CA TYR A 6 76.36 -26.14 -3.21
C TYR A 6 77.51 -25.14 -3.51
N SER A 7 78.61 -24.94 -2.76
CA SER A 7 78.90 -24.99 -1.30
C SER A 7 80.32 -24.40 -1.06
N SER A 8 80.68 -24.15 0.21
CA SER A 8 82.06 -24.24 0.79
C SER A 8 83.26 -23.48 0.14
N GLY A 9 84.00 -22.69 0.93
CA GLY A 9 85.31 -22.16 0.48
C GLY A 9 86.05 -21.19 1.40
N PHE A 10 86.41 -21.58 2.63
CA PHE A 10 87.35 -20.81 3.49
C PHE A 10 88.82 -21.11 3.14
N PRO A 11 89.73 -20.14 3.34
CA PRO A 11 90.96 -20.47 4.09
C PRO A 11 91.47 -19.41 5.09
N LEU A 12 91.67 -19.91 6.31
CA LEU A 12 92.57 -19.53 7.44
C LEU A 12 93.69 -18.45 7.28
N GLY A 13 93.92 -17.72 8.38
CA GLY A 13 95.14 -16.96 8.72
C GLY A 13 94.92 -15.95 9.88
N GLN A 14 95.16 -16.29 11.16
CA GLN A 14 96.41 -16.06 11.95
C GLN A 14 96.80 -14.57 12.15
N HIS A 15 97.18 -14.04 13.34
CA HIS A 15 97.31 -14.60 14.71
C HIS A 15 97.37 -13.46 15.79
N ASN A 16 97.07 -13.77 17.06
CA ASN A 16 97.24 -12.93 18.30
C ASN A 16 96.36 -11.65 18.41
N GLY A 17 95.90 -11.16 19.57
CA GLY A 17 95.95 -11.60 20.98
C GLY A 17 95.56 -10.43 21.93
N SER A 18 95.23 -10.58 23.23
CA SER A 18 95.00 -11.79 24.05
C SER A 18 94.47 -11.48 25.48
N VAL A 19 93.33 -12.09 25.86
CA VAL A 19 92.95 -12.60 27.22
C VAL A 19 92.59 -11.63 28.39
N SER A 20 91.32 -11.71 28.81
CA SER A 20 90.85 -11.90 30.23
C SER A 20 89.33 -12.20 30.22
N THR A 21 88.85 -13.47 30.29
CA THR A 21 88.63 -14.31 31.50
C THR A 21 87.76 -13.58 32.55
N ILE A 22 86.54 -14.02 32.89
CA ILE A 22 86.12 -15.18 33.71
C ILE A 22 84.65 -15.54 33.32
N GLN A 23 84.28 -16.77 32.90
CA GLN A 23 83.98 -17.99 33.68
C GLN A 23 82.65 -17.99 34.48
N ALA A 24 81.63 -18.71 33.96
CA ALA A 24 80.54 -19.35 34.73
C ALA A 24 81.06 -20.68 35.35
N PRO A 25 80.37 -21.49 36.21
CA PRO A 25 78.91 -21.75 36.37
C PRO A 25 78.51 -21.81 37.89
N PRO A 26 77.61 -22.67 38.47
CA PRO A 26 76.58 -23.60 37.96
C PRO A 26 75.20 -23.55 38.69
N SER A 27 74.36 -24.56 38.45
CA SER A 27 73.01 -24.79 39.02
C SER A 27 72.93 -25.91 40.10
N ARG A 28 71.98 -25.77 41.05
CA ARG A 28 71.27 -26.78 41.91
C ARG A 28 70.40 -26.01 42.94
N LEU A 29 69.11 -26.29 43.23
CA LEU A 29 68.34 -27.49 43.69
C LEU A 29 68.25 -27.62 45.24
N HIS A 30 67.01 -27.51 45.78
CA HIS A 30 66.45 -27.83 47.13
C HIS A 30 67.22 -27.31 48.38
N ASP A 31 66.61 -26.82 49.47
CA ASP A 31 65.57 -27.33 50.40
C ASP A 31 64.63 -26.16 50.85
N VAL A 32 63.43 -26.25 51.46
CA VAL A 32 62.69 -27.19 52.37
C VAL A 32 62.87 -26.92 53.88
N GLU A 33 61.97 -26.10 54.44
CA GLU A 33 61.65 -25.93 55.88
C GLU A 33 60.13 -25.66 56.04
N ILE A 34 59.56 -25.77 57.25
CA ILE A 34 58.78 -26.96 57.68
C ILE A 34 57.79 -26.61 58.83
N ILE A 35 56.47 -26.62 58.53
CA ILE A 35 55.29 -26.74 59.47
C ILE A 35 55.21 -25.54 60.49
N GLU A 36 54.17 -25.18 61.26
CA GLU A 36 52.87 -25.68 61.76
C GLU A 36 51.81 -24.56 61.51
N ILE A 37 50.53 -24.79 61.15
CA ILE A 37 49.42 -25.54 61.77
C ILE A 37 49.11 -25.11 63.21
N ASP A 38 47.97 -24.45 63.38
CA ASP A 38 46.99 -24.74 64.43
C ASP A 38 45.60 -24.55 63.81
N ASP A 39 44.67 -25.46 64.11
CA ASP A 39 43.27 -25.42 63.70
C ASP A 39 42.41 -24.86 64.84
N ASP A 40 41.25 -24.28 64.54
CA ASP A 40 40.06 -24.30 65.41
C ASP A 40 38.84 -23.93 64.53
N ASP A 41 37.80 -24.78 64.55
CA ASP A 41 36.52 -24.57 63.86
C ASP A 41 35.57 -23.73 64.74
N ASP A 42 34.63 -23.01 64.13
CA ASP A 42 33.20 -23.01 64.53
C ASP A 42 32.37 -22.30 63.43
N ASP A 43 31.14 -22.78 63.19
CA ASP A 43 30.16 -22.21 62.25
C ASP A 43 29.36 -21.06 62.90
N ASP A 44 28.86 -20.11 62.11
CA ASP A 44 27.45 -19.66 62.14
C ASP A 44 27.13 -18.69 60.96
N ASP A 45 25.85 -18.60 60.58
CA ASP A 45 25.35 -17.78 59.47
C ASP A 45 25.03 -16.33 59.91
N GLU A 46 25.47 -15.31 59.14
CA GLU A 46 24.97 -13.93 59.23
C GLU A 46 24.60 -13.37 57.84
N GLU A 47 23.29 -13.36 57.53
CA GLU A 47 22.69 -12.37 56.61
C GLU A 47 22.30 -11.15 57.45
N GLU A 48 22.80 -9.96 57.14
CA GLU A 48 22.14 -8.71 57.53
C GLU A 48 22.44 -7.59 56.52
N ASP A 49 21.38 -7.01 55.95
CA ASP A 49 21.43 -5.73 55.24
C ASP A 49 21.46 -4.59 56.28
N GLU A 50 22.21 -3.50 56.03
CA GLU A 50 21.87 -2.22 56.65
C GLU A 50 22.27 -1.03 55.75
N ASP A 51 21.42 0.00 55.75
CA ASP A 51 21.56 1.23 54.98
C ASP A 51 22.59 2.20 55.63
N ASP A 52 22.94 3.30 54.95
CA ASP A 52 22.44 4.59 55.45
C ASP A 52 22.48 5.75 54.43
N ASN A 53 21.53 6.64 54.67
CA ASN A 53 21.07 7.83 53.96
C ASN A 53 22.10 8.92 53.58
N LEU A 54 21.66 9.82 52.68
CA LEU A 54 21.56 11.24 53.02
C LEU A 54 20.47 11.94 52.19
N GLU A 55 19.81 12.91 52.80
CA GLU A 55 18.59 13.60 52.33
C GLU A 55 18.90 14.88 51.51
N ASP A 56 17.91 15.38 50.77
CA ASP A 56 17.45 16.79 50.82
C ASP A 56 16.20 16.99 49.91
N ASP A 57 15.30 17.91 50.31
CA ASP A 57 13.94 18.08 49.77
C ASP A 57 13.84 18.79 48.39
N LEU A 58 12.62 18.78 47.80
CA LEU A 58 11.88 20.01 47.43
C LEU A 58 10.45 19.72 46.90
N ASP A 59 9.46 20.16 47.68
CA ASP A 59 8.14 20.74 47.36
C ASP A 59 7.39 20.36 46.06
N ASP A 60 6.20 19.77 46.23
CA ASP A 60 5.05 19.85 45.29
C ASP A 60 3.79 20.17 46.13
N ASP A 61 3.39 21.46 46.18
CA ASP A 61 2.13 21.94 46.77
C ASP A 61 1.04 22.07 45.69
N ASP A 62 -0.15 21.54 45.93
CA ASP A 62 -1.42 22.27 45.88
C ASP A 62 -2.57 21.34 46.37
N GLU A 63 -3.52 21.89 47.13
CA GLU A 63 -4.46 21.12 47.97
C GLU A 63 -5.74 20.67 47.23
N ASP A 64 -6.25 19.48 47.58
CA ASP A 64 -7.66 19.11 47.33
C ASP A 64 -8.57 19.89 48.30
N ASP A 65 -9.73 20.34 47.83
CA ASP A 65 -10.79 20.95 48.66
C ASP A 65 -12.14 20.35 48.18
N ASP A 66 -12.65 19.37 48.94
CA ASP A 66 -13.96 18.72 48.71
C ASP A 66 -15.13 19.66 49.11
N ASP A 67 -16.31 19.43 48.53
CA ASP A 67 -17.58 19.51 49.27
C ASP A 67 -18.70 18.80 48.47
N ASP A 68 -19.51 18.01 49.16
CA ASP A 68 -20.56 17.14 48.60
C ASP A 68 -21.87 17.87 48.25
N ASP A 69 -22.79 17.20 47.54
CA ASP A 69 -24.11 16.86 48.11
C ASP A 69 -24.95 15.95 47.17
N ASP A 70 -25.66 15.04 47.82
CA ASP A 70 -26.50 13.92 47.34
C ASP A 70 -27.62 14.22 46.31
N ASP A 71 -28.14 13.16 45.67
CA ASP A 71 -29.53 12.72 45.89
C ASP A 71 -29.80 11.27 45.39
N GLU A 72 -30.89 10.65 45.86
CA GLU A 72 -31.08 9.18 45.97
C GLU A 72 -31.87 8.46 44.83
N GLU A 73 -32.26 7.20 45.15
CA GLU A 73 -33.24 6.28 44.53
C GLU A 73 -32.79 5.31 43.41
N GLU A 74 -33.29 4.06 43.36
CA GLU A 74 -33.54 3.03 44.39
C GLU A 74 -33.75 1.68 43.66
N ASP A 75 -33.63 0.53 44.35
CA ASP A 75 -33.89 -0.79 43.75
C ASP A 75 -35.40 -1.07 43.61
N GLN A 76 -35.82 -1.63 42.47
CA GLN A 76 -36.95 -2.56 42.47
C GLN A 76 -36.90 -3.58 41.32
N LYS A 77 -37.23 -4.83 41.67
CA LYS A 77 -37.51 -5.94 40.75
C LYS A 77 -38.98 -6.30 40.92
N GLU A 78 -39.61 -6.78 39.86
CA GLU A 78 -40.63 -7.82 39.98
C GLU A 78 -40.70 -8.64 38.68
N ASP A 79 -41.20 -9.87 38.79
CA ASP A 79 -41.35 -10.83 37.69
C ASP A 79 -42.64 -10.55 36.90
N ASP A 80 -42.79 -11.14 35.71
CA ASP A 80 -43.93 -12.05 35.47
C ASP A 80 -43.78 -12.88 34.19
N ASN A 81 -44.63 -13.91 34.06
CA ASN A 81 -44.53 -15.01 33.11
C ASN A 81 -45.76 -15.10 32.17
N GLU A 82 -45.62 -15.83 31.04
CA GLU A 82 -46.72 -16.43 30.26
C GLU A 82 -47.69 -15.41 29.57
N GLU A 83 -48.55 -15.73 28.60
CA GLU A 83 -49.09 -16.99 28.05
C GLU A 83 -48.94 -17.10 26.50
N GLU A 84 -49.40 -18.22 25.95
CA GLU A 84 -49.56 -18.52 24.52
C GLU A 84 -50.96 -18.05 24.02
N ASP A 85 -51.17 -17.92 22.71
CA ASP A 85 -52.39 -18.47 22.07
C ASP A 85 -52.36 -18.46 20.52
N GLU A 86 -53.02 -19.48 19.98
CA GLU A 86 -52.91 -20.09 18.65
C GLU A 86 -53.73 -19.41 17.50
N GLU A 87 -53.77 -20.11 16.36
CA GLU A 87 -54.82 -20.10 15.32
C GLU A 87 -54.88 -18.92 14.31
N ASN A 88 -55.17 -19.11 13.00
CA ASN A 88 -55.37 -20.35 12.21
C ASN A 88 -55.19 -20.15 10.68
N GLU A 89 -55.44 -21.22 9.90
CA GLU A 89 -55.65 -21.30 8.43
C GLU A 89 -54.45 -21.06 7.48
N GLU A 90 -54.31 -21.72 6.32
CA GLU A 90 -54.61 -23.10 5.84
C GLU A 90 -54.11 -23.21 4.37
N GLU A 91 -53.48 -24.33 3.95
CA GLU A 91 -53.66 -25.00 2.64
C GLU A 91 -52.71 -26.22 2.49
N ASP A 92 -53.17 -27.27 1.80
CA ASP A 92 -52.57 -28.63 1.78
C ASP A 92 -51.40 -28.85 0.79
N ASP A 93 -50.50 -29.79 1.12
CA ASP A 93 -49.54 -30.40 0.20
C ASP A 93 -50.04 -31.75 -0.34
N MET A 94 -50.15 -31.91 -1.67
CA MET A 94 -50.33 -33.21 -2.33
C MET A 94 -49.72 -33.26 -3.75
N THR A 95 -48.50 -33.78 -3.82
CA THR A 95 -47.85 -34.61 -4.88
C THR A 95 -48.57 -34.83 -6.23
N GLY A 96 -47.86 -34.74 -7.38
CA GLY A 96 -48.43 -35.19 -8.67
C GLY A 96 -47.64 -35.07 -9.99
N THR A 97 -46.39 -35.52 -10.06
CA THR A 97 -45.69 -36.08 -11.27
C THR A 97 -45.98 -35.55 -12.71
N ASP A 98 -44.96 -35.01 -13.38
CA ASP A 98 -44.21 -35.64 -14.52
C ASP A 98 -43.88 -34.75 -15.75
N SER A 99 -42.77 -35.08 -16.42
CA SER A 99 -42.33 -34.68 -17.78
C SER A 99 -41.97 -33.20 -18.09
N MET A 100 -41.11 -32.88 -19.08
CA MET A 100 -39.82 -33.44 -19.54
C MET A 100 -39.12 -32.43 -20.48
N GLU A 101 -37.82 -32.63 -20.79
CA GLU A 101 -37.04 -32.02 -21.90
C GLU A 101 -36.71 -30.50 -21.79
N GLU A 102 -35.45 -30.11 -21.56
CA GLU A 102 -34.33 -29.93 -22.53
C GLU A 102 -34.31 -28.53 -23.21
N ARG A 103 -33.17 -27.83 -23.44
CA ARG A 103 -31.73 -28.08 -23.14
C ARG A 103 -30.86 -26.86 -23.49
N SER A 104 -29.56 -26.96 -23.16
CA SER A 104 -28.38 -26.20 -23.63
C SER A 104 -27.93 -25.00 -22.79
N SER A 105 -26.62 -24.72 -22.67
CA SER A 105 -25.43 -25.59 -22.44
C SER A 105 -24.24 -24.70 -22.04
N ASP A 106 -23.05 -25.30 -21.85
CA ASP A 106 -21.72 -24.67 -21.74
C ASP A 106 -21.47 -24.03 -20.35
N PHE A 107 -20.66 -24.56 -19.42
CA PHE A 107 -19.29 -25.16 -19.49
C PHE A 107 -18.25 -24.19 -20.10
N GLU A 108 -17.06 -23.96 -19.55
CA GLU A 108 -16.38 -24.47 -18.33
C GLU A 108 -15.20 -23.52 -18.01
N GLU A 109 -14.71 -23.48 -16.76
CA GLU A 109 -13.26 -23.60 -16.49
C GLU A 109 -12.96 -23.83 -15.00
N THR A 110 -11.82 -24.48 -14.71
CA THR A 110 -11.42 -24.93 -13.37
C THR A 110 -10.02 -24.44 -12.99
N GLU A 111 -9.79 -24.18 -11.70
CA GLU A 111 -8.44 -24.21 -11.12
C GLU A 111 -8.37 -25.28 -10.02
N LEU A 112 -7.31 -26.09 -10.03
CA LEU A 112 -7.19 -27.27 -9.17
C LEU A 112 -6.57 -26.92 -7.81
N GLY A 113 -7.32 -27.22 -6.74
CA GLY A 113 -6.76 -27.39 -5.39
C GLY A 113 -6.24 -28.82 -5.18
N ASN A 114 -5.07 -28.98 -4.56
CA ASN A 114 -4.48 -30.30 -4.30
C ASN A 114 -5.37 -31.16 -3.38
N ALA A 115 -5.58 -32.41 -3.76
CA ALA A 115 -6.37 -33.36 -2.99
C ALA A 115 -5.62 -33.86 -1.74
N ILE A 116 -6.29 -33.78 -0.58
CA ILE A 116 -5.95 -34.59 0.61
C ILE A 116 -7.13 -35.50 0.88
N THR A 117 -6.91 -36.80 0.72
CA THR A 117 -7.94 -37.84 0.93
C THR A 117 -8.16 -38.06 2.42
N ILE A 118 -9.37 -37.79 2.92
CA ILE A 118 -9.83 -38.25 4.25
C ILE A 118 -11.10 -39.07 4.04
N SER A 119 -11.16 -40.23 4.67
CA SER A 119 -12.22 -41.22 4.46
C SER A 119 -13.55 -40.84 5.11
N SER A 120 -14.64 -41.29 4.51
CA SER A 120 -16.01 -41.17 5.00
C SER A 120 -16.20 -41.64 6.44
N GLY A 121 -16.81 -40.80 7.28
CA GLY A 121 -17.41 -41.16 8.57
C GLY A 121 -18.64 -40.29 8.82
N LEU A 122 -19.77 -40.89 9.16
CA LEU A 122 -21.03 -40.16 9.40
C LEU A 122 -21.01 -39.47 10.77
N ALA A 123 -21.10 -38.14 10.78
CA ALA A 123 -21.51 -37.34 11.92
C ALA A 123 -22.20 -36.06 11.44
N SER A 124 -23.33 -35.70 12.05
CA SER A 124 -24.10 -34.51 11.68
C SER A 124 -23.37 -33.22 12.10
N PRO A 125 -23.44 -32.12 11.31
CA PRO A 125 -22.87 -30.85 11.71
C PRO A 125 -23.75 -30.20 12.80
N SER A 126 -23.25 -30.16 14.03
CA SER A 126 -23.83 -29.32 15.08
C SER A 126 -23.49 -27.84 14.83
N LEU A 127 -24.41 -26.95 15.19
CA LEU A 127 -24.26 -25.50 14.99
C LEU A 127 -23.06 -24.96 15.80
N LEU A 128 -22.16 -24.25 15.13
CA LEU A 128 -21.02 -23.59 15.78
C LEU A 128 -21.52 -22.38 16.59
N ALA A 129 -21.33 -22.42 17.91
CA ALA A 129 -21.71 -21.33 18.80
C ALA A 129 -20.97 -20.02 18.45
N THR A 130 -21.69 -18.91 18.51
CA THR A 130 -21.23 -17.56 18.16
C THR A 130 -20.02 -17.08 18.98
N SER A 131 -19.86 -17.57 20.20
CA SER A 131 -18.72 -17.29 21.09
C SER A 131 -17.38 -17.73 20.48
N ASN A 132 -17.31 -18.89 19.82
CA ASN A 132 -16.09 -19.35 19.14
C ASN A 132 -15.72 -18.45 17.95
N ILE A 133 -16.74 -17.90 17.27
CA ILE A 133 -16.55 -16.96 16.16
C ILE A 133 -15.99 -15.63 16.69
N GLN A 134 -16.55 -15.09 17.78
CA GLN A 134 -16.05 -13.86 18.41
C GLN A 134 -14.61 -13.99 18.93
N GLN A 135 -14.21 -15.14 19.50
CA GLN A 135 -12.83 -15.38 19.94
C GLN A 135 -11.81 -15.38 18.78
N VAL A 136 -12.23 -15.71 17.55
CA VAL A 136 -11.39 -15.63 16.34
C VAL A 136 -11.45 -14.26 15.67
N ILE A 137 -12.60 -13.58 15.70
CA ILE A 137 -12.77 -12.24 15.11
C ILE A 137 -12.04 -11.16 15.92
N ASN A 138 -12.12 -11.16 17.25
CA ASN A 138 -11.50 -10.12 18.08
C ASN A 138 -10.00 -9.91 17.82
N PRO A 139 -9.12 -10.94 17.77
CA PRO A 139 -7.71 -10.72 17.44
C PRO A 139 -7.49 -10.23 16.00
N LEU A 140 -8.34 -10.62 15.03
CA LEU A 140 -8.26 -10.12 13.66
C LEU A 140 -8.67 -8.65 13.57
N ARG A 141 -9.76 -8.27 14.22
CA ARG A 141 -10.22 -6.89 14.36
C ARG A 141 -9.15 -6.00 14.99
N ASN A 142 -8.60 -6.40 16.13
CA ASN A 142 -7.53 -5.66 16.79
C ASN A 142 -6.26 -5.52 15.91
N THR A 143 -5.94 -6.50 15.05
CA THR A 143 -4.85 -6.33 14.07
C THR A 143 -5.21 -5.39 12.92
N ALA A 144 -6.46 -5.38 12.45
CA ALA A 144 -6.92 -4.47 11.40
C ALA A 144 -6.99 -3.02 11.89
N ASP A 145 -7.54 -2.80 13.09
CA ASP A 145 -7.63 -1.49 13.73
C ASP A 145 -6.24 -0.91 14.03
N ARG A 146 -5.28 -1.75 14.45
CA ARG A 146 -3.86 -1.33 14.59
C ARG A 146 -3.23 -0.95 13.24
N VAL A 147 -3.44 -1.75 12.18
CA VAL A 147 -2.89 -1.44 10.84
C VAL A 147 -3.51 -0.16 10.26
N ALA A 148 -4.80 0.08 10.50
CA ALA A 148 -5.46 1.33 10.16
C ALA A 148 -4.82 2.53 10.89
N SER A 149 -4.67 2.44 12.22
CA SER A 149 -4.02 3.46 13.04
C SER A 149 -2.57 3.74 12.61
N GLN A 150 -1.79 2.69 12.29
CA GLN A 150 -0.43 2.82 11.74
C GLN A 150 -0.45 3.60 10.42
N ILE A 151 -1.29 3.22 9.45
CA ILE A 151 -1.40 3.89 8.14
C ILE A 151 -1.79 5.37 8.31
N GLU A 152 -2.70 5.67 9.23
CA GLU A 152 -3.09 7.04 9.56
C GLU A 152 -1.96 7.83 10.22
N ALA A 153 -1.18 7.23 11.13
CA ALA A 153 0.00 7.86 11.73
C ALA A 153 1.10 8.18 10.70
N PHE A 154 1.33 7.31 9.70
CA PHE A 154 2.23 7.60 8.58
C PHE A 154 1.75 8.84 7.79
N ALA A 155 0.45 8.87 7.46
CA ALA A 155 -0.18 9.96 6.69
C ALA A 155 -0.24 11.29 7.46
N GLN A 156 -0.56 11.29 8.76
CA GLN A 156 -0.59 12.49 9.60
C GLN A 156 0.80 13.14 9.67
N ASN A 157 1.85 12.34 9.85
CA ASN A 157 3.22 12.85 9.88
C ASN A 157 3.69 13.35 8.51
N LEU A 158 3.29 12.70 7.42
CA LEU A 158 3.53 13.20 6.06
C LEU A 158 2.82 14.53 5.80
N ASN A 159 1.60 14.72 6.32
CA ASN A 159 0.85 15.97 6.21
C ASN A 159 1.52 17.11 6.98
N GLN A 160 2.02 16.85 8.20
CA GLN A 160 2.83 17.82 8.96
C GLN A 160 4.08 18.23 8.16
N PHE A 161 4.84 17.24 7.65
CA PHE A 161 6.00 17.49 6.80
C PHE A 161 5.66 18.31 5.55
N LYS A 162 4.55 18.02 4.87
CA LYS A 162 4.07 18.79 3.71
C LYS A 162 3.75 20.24 4.06
N GLN A 163 3.24 20.51 5.25
CA GLN A 163 2.89 21.88 5.68
C GLN A 163 4.15 22.73 5.94
N HIS A 164 5.17 22.17 6.59
CA HIS A 164 6.45 22.85 6.81
C HIS A 164 7.27 22.98 5.50
N THR A 165 7.28 21.94 4.66
CA THR A 165 8.02 21.88 3.39
C THR A 165 7.32 22.63 2.24
N ARG A 166 6.53 23.67 2.56
CA ARG A 166 6.11 24.71 1.61
C ARG A 166 7.17 25.80 1.41
N ALA A 167 8.26 25.74 2.18
CA ALA A 167 9.52 26.41 1.88
C ALA A 167 10.18 25.84 0.59
N ARG A 168 11.30 26.39 0.14
CA ARG A 168 11.87 26.09 -1.19
C ARG A 168 12.66 24.77 -1.20
N PRO A 169 12.72 24.08 -2.36
CA PRO A 169 13.63 22.96 -2.54
C PRO A 169 15.08 23.38 -2.27
N GLY A 170 15.73 22.69 -1.33
CA GLY A 170 17.10 22.99 -0.89
C GLY A 170 17.22 23.84 0.39
N ASP A 171 16.12 24.30 0.99
CA ASP A 171 16.18 24.99 2.29
C ASP A 171 16.59 24.02 3.42
N PRO A 172 17.52 24.38 4.32
CA PRO A 172 18.00 23.50 5.41
C PRO A 172 16.94 23.22 6.49
N GLU A 173 15.78 23.87 6.43
CA GLU A 173 14.60 23.52 7.23
C GLU A 173 13.88 22.29 6.69
N ALA A 174 13.71 22.18 5.36
CA ALA A 174 13.17 20.97 4.74
C ALA A 174 14.04 19.74 5.05
N PHE A 175 15.37 19.91 5.10
CA PHE A 175 16.30 18.86 5.50
C PHE A 175 16.06 18.39 6.95
N ARG A 176 15.97 19.33 7.89
CA ARG A 176 15.72 19.02 9.32
C ARG A 176 14.34 18.40 9.55
N GLU A 177 13.30 18.87 8.86
CA GLU A 177 11.97 18.26 8.94
C GLU A 177 11.90 16.87 8.29
N ALA A 178 12.69 16.60 7.23
CA ALA A 178 12.79 15.26 6.65
C ALA A 178 13.46 14.28 7.62
N CYS A 179 14.55 14.68 8.27
CA CYS A 179 15.18 13.85 9.32
C CYS A 179 14.22 13.58 10.49
N LYS A 180 13.47 14.59 10.95
CA LYS A 180 12.40 14.39 11.95
C LYS A 180 11.32 13.42 11.46
N LEU A 181 10.88 13.51 10.20
CA LEU A 181 9.89 12.61 9.63
C LEU A 181 10.38 11.15 9.64
N VAL A 182 11.60 10.91 9.18
CA VAL A 182 12.22 9.56 9.20
C VAL A 182 12.37 9.05 10.63
N GLN A 183 12.78 9.88 11.59
CA GLN A 183 12.87 9.50 13.00
C GLN A 183 11.50 9.10 13.58
N LYS A 184 10.40 9.76 13.17
CA LYS A 184 9.04 9.35 13.55
C LYS A 184 8.65 8.01 12.93
N TYR A 185 8.99 7.76 11.67
CA TYR A 185 8.73 6.47 11.01
C TYR A 185 9.53 5.32 11.63
N GLN A 186 10.80 5.54 12.00
CA GLN A 186 11.57 4.60 12.82
C GLN A 186 10.86 4.31 14.14
N LYS A 187 10.42 5.34 14.89
CA LYS A 187 9.70 5.16 16.16
C LYS A 187 8.40 4.35 16.01
N ILE A 188 7.60 4.60 14.97
CA ILE A 188 6.38 3.83 14.69
C ILE A 188 6.70 2.34 14.44
N ALA A 189 7.77 2.05 13.69
CA ALA A 189 8.20 0.67 13.47
C ALA A 189 8.73 0.00 14.76
N GLU A 190 9.50 0.73 15.57
CA GLU A 190 10.01 0.24 16.86
C GLU A 190 8.91 -0.03 17.89
N THR A 191 7.90 0.84 18.03
CA THR A 191 6.77 0.58 18.95
C THR A 191 5.95 -0.61 18.47
N SER A 192 5.66 -0.68 17.17
CA SER A 192 4.93 -1.80 16.54
C SER A 192 5.64 -3.15 16.76
N ALA A 193 6.97 -3.18 16.66
CA ALA A 193 7.77 -4.37 16.97
C ALA A 193 7.72 -4.73 18.47
N LYS A 194 7.83 -3.73 19.36
CA LYS A 194 7.78 -3.92 20.82
C LYS A 194 6.40 -4.44 21.27
N GLU A 195 5.31 -3.84 20.81
CA GLU A 195 3.91 -4.26 21.06
C GLU A 195 3.63 -5.69 20.56
N LEU A 196 4.16 -6.06 19.39
CA LEU A 196 4.08 -7.43 18.88
C LEU A 196 4.90 -8.39 19.74
N SER A 197 6.08 -7.99 20.23
CA SER A 197 6.90 -8.84 21.11
C SER A 197 6.28 -9.03 22.50
N THR A 198 5.68 -8.01 23.12
CA THR A 198 4.97 -8.16 24.40
C THR A 198 3.71 -9.00 24.23
N THR A 199 3.01 -8.84 23.10
CA THR A 199 1.89 -9.73 22.73
C THR A 199 2.35 -11.18 22.53
N SER A 200 3.53 -11.41 21.95
CA SER A 200 4.04 -12.77 21.72
C SER A 200 4.61 -13.41 23.00
N THR A 201 5.28 -12.67 23.88
CA THR A 201 5.72 -13.18 25.19
C THR A 201 4.53 -13.48 26.11
N PHE A 202 3.52 -12.61 26.18
CA PHE A 202 2.29 -12.87 26.94
C PHE A 202 1.56 -14.13 26.43
N ARG A 203 1.49 -14.33 25.11
CA ARG A 203 0.94 -15.57 24.52
C ARG A 203 1.79 -16.79 24.82
N LYS A 204 3.12 -16.69 24.73
CA LYS A 204 4.06 -17.79 25.05
C LYS A 204 3.97 -18.17 26.54
N ALA A 205 3.88 -17.21 27.44
CA ALA A 205 3.65 -17.43 28.88
C ALA A 205 2.29 -18.09 29.16
N LYS A 206 1.19 -17.55 28.60
CA LYS A 206 -0.16 -18.12 28.77
C LYS A 206 -0.28 -19.54 28.18
N GLN A 207 0.39 -19.83 27.07
CA GLN A 207 0.48 -21.18 26.51
C GLN A 207 1.30 -22.12 27.41
N SER A 208 2.41 -21.65 27.98
CA SER A 208 3.25 -22.43 28.91
C SER A 208 2.55 -22.77 30.24
N ALA A 209 1.58 -21.96 30.67
CA ALA A 209 0.75 -22.24 31.83
C ALA A 209 -0.33 -23.31 31.55
N ILE A 210 -0.75 -23.47 30.29
CA ILE A 210 -1.86 -24.35 29.89
C ILE A 210 -1.36 -25.71 29.36
N ASN A 211 -0.27 -25.74 28.59
CA ASN A 211 0.21 -26.96 27.93
C ASN A 211 1.41 -27.61 28.63
N ARG A 212 1.15 -28.42 29.66
CA ARG A 212 2.09 -29.48 30.10
C ARG A 212 1.99 -30.79 29.28
N GLY A 213 1.14 -30.85 28.24
CA GLY A 213 0.95 -32.10 27.49
C GLY A 213 0.12 -32.02 26.20
N SER A 214 0.51 -31.20 25.22
CA SER A 214 0.13 -31.45 23.80
C SER A 214 1.04 -30.69 22.83
N GLY A 215 1.67 -31.41 21.89
CA GLY A 215 2.71 -30.89 20.99
C GLY A 215 2.21 -30.35 19.64
N ALA A 216 1.08 -29.63 19.61
CA ALA A 216 0.35 -29.37 18.37
C ALA A 216 -0.08 -27.89 18.16
N SER A 217 0.85 -26.93 18.20
CA SER A 217 0.51 -25.50 17.96
C SER A 217 1.60 -24.61 17.32
N GLN A 218 2.78 -25.13 16.93
CA GLN A 218 3.94 -24.31 16.50
C GLN A 218 3.66 -23.32 15.35
N GLY A 219 2.72 -23.62 14.45
CA GLY A 219 2.47 -22.83 13.24
C GLY A 219 1.93 -21.40 13.46
N SER A 220 1.28 -21.10 14.59
CA SER A 220 0.73 -19.75 14.83
C SER A 220 1.77 -18.77 15.35
N ASN A 221 2.72 -19.23 16.16
CA ASN A 221 3.77 -18.41 16.75
C ASN A 221 4.78 -17.95 15.67
N GLY A 222 5.15 -18.82 14.74
CA GLY A 222 6.06 -18.47 13.63
C GLY A 222 5.56 -17.31 12.74
N ARG A 223 4.24 -17.17 12.54
CA ARG A 223 3.66 -16.05 11.80
C ARG A 223 3.77 -14.71 12.56
N LEU A 224 3.76 -14.74 13.89
CA LEU A 224 3.95 -13.55 14.73
C LEU A 224 5.43 -13.16 14.79
N ASP A 225 6.32 -14.15 14.93
CA ASP A 225 7.76 -13.92 14.99
C ASP A 225 8.31 -13.39 13.63
N GLU A 226 7.74 -13.84 12.49
CA GLU A 226 7.98 -13.22 11.15
C GLU A 226 7.41 -11.79 11.06
N GLN A 227 6.25 -11.48 11.64
CA GLN A 227 5.73 -10.12 11.68
C GLN A 227 6.62 -9.19 12.53
N ILE A 228 7.15 -9.67 13.65
CA ILE A 228 8.13 -8.93 14.47
C ILE A 228 9.38 -8.65 13.63
N ARG A 229 9.90 -9.67 12.91
CA ARG A 229 11.06 -9.51 12.02
C ARG A 229 10.84 -8.46 10.92
N ARG A 230 9.65 -8.38 10.32
CA ARG A 230 9.30 -7.35 9.33
C ARG A 230 9.36 -5.93 9.90
N TRP A 231 8.77 -5.71 11.08
CA TRP A 231 8.83 -4.39 11.73
C TRP A 231 10.25 -4.02 12.19
N GLN A 232 11.06 -5.01 12.61
CA GLN A 232 12.49 -4.80 12.87
C GLN A 232 13.24 -4.39 11.59
N LEU A 233 13.04 -5.09 10.47
CA LEU A 233 13.64 -4.74 9.17
C LEU A 233 13.18 -3.36 8.65
N GLU A 234 11.94 -2.94 8.91
CA GLU A 234 11.48 -1.58 8.62
C GLU A 234 12.20 -0.55 9.51
N ALA A 235 12.28 -0.78 10.83
CA ALA A 235 13.01 0.11 11.75
C ALA A 235 14.50 0.23 11.38
N GLU A 236 15.17 -0.88 11.06
CA GLU A 236 16.54 -0.91 10.53
C GLU A 236 16.69 -0.05 9.26
N THR A 237 15.70 -0.08 8.37
CA THR A 237 15.71 0.66 7.10
C THR A 237 15.53 2.15 7.30
N TRP A 238 14.62 2.57 8.18
CA TRP A 238 14.45 3.98 8.53
C TRP A 238 15.64 4.52 9.35
N GLU A 239 16.24 3.72 10.23
CA GLU A 239 17.47 4.10 10.93
C GLU A 239 18.64 4.30 9.95
N LEU A 240 18.86 3.36 9.01
CA LEU A 240 19.89 3.50 7.98
C LEU A 240 19.71 4.81 7.18
N LEU A 241 18.48 5.11 6.77
CA LEU A 241 18.16 6.34 6.06
C LEU A 241 18.44 7.58 6.93
N LEU A 242 18.01 7.58 8.20
CA LEU A 242 18.22 8.69 9.12
C LEU A 242 19.71 8.97 9.35
N GLN A 243 20.51 7.91 9.52
CA GLN A 243 21.94 8.01 9.71
C GLN A 243 22.64 8.55 8.46
N MET A 244 22.32 8.02 7.26
CA MET A 244 22.87 8.54 6.00
C MET A 244 22.50 10.01 5.79
N LEU A 245 21.22 10.38 5.96
CA LEU A 245 20.78 11.77 5.85
C LEU A 245 21.46 12.71 6.86
N SER A 246 21.67 12.27 8.11
CA SER A 246 22.34 13.09 9.13
C SER A 246 23.81 13.41 8.79
N ILE A 247 24.48 12.54 8.02
CA ILE A 247 25.84 12.77 7.50
C ILE A 247 25.78 13.68 6.27
N ASP A 248 24.84 13.42 5.36
CA ASP A 248 24.66 14.09 4.07
C ASP A 248 24.08 15.53 4.17
N ASP A 249 24.19 16.17 5.33
CA ASP A 249 23.81 17.56 5.52
C ASP A 249 24.67 18.53 4.64
N PRO A 250 24.09 19.60 4.06
CA PRO A 250 24.84 20.56 3.26
C PRO A 250 26.02 21.22 3.97
N GLU A 251 25.92 21.51 5.27
CA GLU A 251 27.04 22.04 6.06
C GLU A 251 28.11 20.98 6.31
N SER A 252 27.72 19.71 6.56
CA SER A 252 28.65 18.58 6.66
C SER A 252 29.47 18.40 5.39
N ARG A 253 28.85 18.42 4.21
CA ARG A 253 29.58 18.35 2.93
C ARG A 253 30.51 19.56 2.73
N ALA A 254 30.08 20.76 3.14
CA ALA A 254 30.92 21.96 3.10
C ALA A 254 32.07 21.93 4.13
N ARG A 255 31.91 21.28 5.29
CA ARG A 255 32.97 21.02 6.26
C ARG A 255 34.01 20.05 5.66
N ALA A 256 33.57 18.94 5.07
CA ALA A 256 34.47 17.96 4.46
C ALA A 256 35.32 18.56 3.33
N GLN A 257 34.73 19.36 2.43
CA GLN A 257 35.47 20.06 1.36
C GLN A 257 36.54 21.04 1.89
N ARG A 258 36.31 21.69 3.03
CA ARG A 258 37.34 22.52 3.69
C ARG A 258 38.40 21.65 4.36
N ALA A 259 38.00 20.57 5.03
CA ALA A 259 38.91 19.62 5.67
C ALA A 259 39.90 18.99 4.67
N GLN A 260 39.45 18.62 3.47
CA GLN A 260 40.33 18.11 2.40
C GLN A 260 41.49 19.07 2.02
N GLN A 261 41.33 20.37 2.25
CA GLN A 261 42.34 21.40 1.98
C GLN A 261 43.28 21.62 3.18
N THR A 262 42.77 21.49 4.41
CA THR A 262 43.50 21.88 5.64
C THR A 262 43.97 20.71 6.52
N VAL A 263 43.46 19.48 6.34
CA VAL A 263 43.73 18.34 7.24
C VAL A 263 45.22 18.03 7.34
N PHE A 264 45.94 17.99 6.23
CA PHE A 264 47.39 17.77 6.27
C PHE A 264 48.18 18.94 6.87
N GLN A 265 47.64 20.17 6.94
CA GLN A 265 48.27 21.25 7.69
C GLN A 265 48.13 21.01 9.21
N SER A 266 46.98 20.52 9.67
CA SER A 266 46.73 20.22 11.09
C SER A 266 47.52 19.01 11.62
N LEU A 267 47.77 18.00 10.78
CA LEU A 267 48.43 16.76 11.20
C LEU A 267 49.97 16.84 11.18
N HIS A 268 50.59 16.35 12.27
CA HIS A 268 52.04 16.33 12.45
C HIS A 268 52.57 14.95 12.87
N ARG A 269 53.90 14.77 12.87
CA ARG A 269 54.56 13.48 13.13
C ARG A 269 54.17 12.84 14.47
N TYR A 270 53.86 13.65 15.47
CA TYR A 270 53.49 13.23 16.83
C TYR A 270 51.98 13.15 17.06
N SER A 271 51.15 13.31 16.02
CA SER A 271 49.69 13.17 16.14
C SER A 271 49.34 11.72 16.46
N SER A 272 48.37 11.48 17.34
CA SER A 272 47.92 10.13 17.72
C SER A 272 47.23 9.40 16.56
N ASP A 273 47.10 8.07 16.64
CA ASP A 273 46.32 7.32 15.63
C ASP A 273 44.83 7.74 15.65
N GLN A 274 44.30 8.18 16.81
CA GLN A 274 42.93 8.70 16.95
C GLN A 274 42.75 10.07 16.28
N GLU A 275 43.69 11.01 16.44
CA GLU A 275 43.67 12.30 15.72
C GLU A 275 43.68 12.10 14.20
N VAL A 276 44.54 11.20 13.72
CA VAL A 276 44.69 10.89 12.29
C VAL A 276 43.45 10.21 11.74
N TRP A 277 42.82 9.31 12.50
CA TRP A 277 41.54 8.68 12.15
C TRP A 277 40.38 9.67 12.09
N ASN A 278 40.24 10.54 13.11
CA ASN A 278 39.18 11.54 13.13
C ASN A 278 39.33 12.54 11.97
N LYS A 279 40.56 12.98 11.68
CA LYS A 279 40.86 13.86 10.54
C LYS A 279 40.72 13.18 9.17
N PHE A 280 40.85 11.85 9.10
CA PHE A 280 40.48 11.07 7.92
C PHE A 280 38.96 11.09 7.69
N LEU A 281 38.16 10.80 8.72
CA LEU A 281 36.68 10.82 8.62
C LEU A 281 36.12 12.23 8.37
N GLU A 282 36.74 13.28 8.91
CA GLU A 282 36.41 14.68 8.57
C GLU A 282 36.68 15.02 7.09
N ALA A 283 37.69 14.43 6.47
CA ALA A 283 38.08 14.73 5.10
C ALA A 283 37.34 13.88 4.05
N ASP A 284 37.12 12.60 4.32
CA ASP A 284 36.58 11.63 3.38
C ASP A 284 35.13 11.27 3.73
N HIS A 285 34.20 12.08 3.20
CA HIS A 285 32.75 11.94 3.40
C HIS A 285 32.24 10.53 3.04
N PHE A 286 32.81 9.88 2.01
CA PHE A 286 32.43 8.50 1.66
C PHE A 286 32.98 7.49 2.68
N ALA A 287 34.15 7.71 3.27
CA ALA A 287 34.63 6.88 4.38
C ALA A 287 33.76 7.05 5.65
N LEU A 288 33.29 8.27 5.93
CA LEU A 288 32.36 8.55 7.03
C LEU A 288 31.01 7.85 6.86
N GLU A 289 30.42 7.89 5.66
CA GLU A 289 29.22 7.11 5.33
C GLU A 289 29.43 5.60 5.55
N ASN A 290 30.48 5.04 4.96
CA ASN A 290 30.81 3.62 5.13
C ASN A 290 31.04 3.25 6.60
N PHE A 291 31.69 4.10 7.38
CA PHE A 291 31.90 3.89 8.82
C PHE A 291 30.59 3.85 9.61
N VAL A 292 29.62 4.71 9.28
CA VAL A 292 28.31 4.68 9.94
C VAL A 292 27.46 3.49 9.47
N VAL A 293 27.54 3.09 8.19
CA VAL A 293 27.01 1.80 7.71
C VAL A 293 27.60 0.62 8.48
N LEU A 294 28.90 0.64 8.77
CA LEU A 294 29.58 -0.39 9.57
C LEU A 294 29.00 -0.47 10.99
N LYS A 295 28.78 0.68 11.65
CA LYS A 295 28.16 0.80 12.98
C LYS A 295 26.70 0.36 13.00
N TRP A 296 25.93 0.67 11.95
CA TRP A 296 24.57 0.17 11.76
C TRP A 296 24.54 -1.36 11.64
N LEU A 297 25.43 -1.96 10.84
CA LEU A 297 25.57 -3.42 10.74
C LEU A 297 25.97 -4.07 12.07
N GLU A 298 26.85 -3.45 12.85
CA GLU A 298 27.22 -3.91 14.21
C GLU A 298 26.03 -3.86 15.17
N LYS A 299 25.16 -2.84 15.07
CA LYS A 299 23.92 -2.73 15.85
C LYS A 299 22.90 -3.81 15.43
N THR A 300 22.61 -3.94 14.13
CA THR A 300 21.73 -4.98 13.57
C THR A 300 22.22 -6.40 13.93
N ALA A 301 23.53 -6.61 13.99
CA ALA A 301 24.12 -7.86 14.44
C ALA A 301 23.87 -8.18 15.93
N ARG A 302 23.61 -7.18 16.79
CA ARG A 302 23.25 -7.39 18.20
C ARG A 302 21.76 -7.69 18.39
N SER A 303 20.90 -7.09 17.56
CA SER A 303 19.43 -7.24 17.66
C SER A 303 18.87 -8.47 16.94
N SER A 304 19.54 -8.96 15.89
CA SER A 304 19.11 -10.17 15.18
C SER A 304 19.45 -11.43 15.98
N PRO A 305 18.48 -12.32 16.27
CA PRO A 305 18.79 -13.65 16.79
C PRO A 305 19.60 -14.41 15.74
N GLN A 306 20.80 -14.88 16.10
CA GLN A 306 21.78 -15.35 15.11
C GLN A 306 21.75 -16.86 14.91
N ASP A 307 21.67 -17.32 13.67
CA ASP A 307 21.96 -18.71 13.29
C ASP A 307 23.40 -19.12 13.69
N ILE A 308 24.31 -18.13 13.81
CA ILE A 308 25.67 -18.29 14.32
C ILE A 308 25.67 -18.86 15.75
N ASP A 309 24.70 -18.51 16.59
CA ASP A 309 24.64 -19.01 17.98
C ASP A 309 24.15 -20.46 18.05
N GLY A 310 23.32 -20.87 17.09
CA GLY A 310 23.03 -22.28 16.85
C GLY A 310 24.29 -23.05 16.45
N LEU A 311 25.08 -22.50 15.51
CA LEU A 311 26.32 -23.13 15.05
C LEU A 311 27.43 -23.17 16.11
N ILE A 312 27.57 -22.14 16.96
CA ILE A 312 28.49 -22.15 18.11
C ILE A 312 28.06 -23.26 19.09
N SER A 313 26.79 -23.33 19.46
CA SER A 313 26.25 -24.38 20.34
C SER A 313 26.43 -25.79 19.76
N GLU A 314 26.22 -25.96 18.45
CA GLU A 314 26.47 -27.24 17.77
C GLU A 314 27.96 -27.64 17.86
N LEU A 315 28.89 -26.73 17.57
CA LEU A 315 30.34 -26.98 17.68
C LEU A 315 30.79 -27.23 19.12
N GLU A 316 30.22 -26.53 20.11
CA GLU A 316 30.51 -26.75 21.53
C GLU A 316 29.99 -28.11 22.03
N THR A 317 28.82 -28.58 21.58
CA THR A 317 28.35 -29.94 21.90
C THR A 317 29.20 -31.02 21.22
N GLN A 318 29.63 -30.80 19.97
CA GLN A 318 30.56 -31.71 19.26
C GLN A 318 31.99 -31.72 19.85
N ALA A 319 32.35 -30.76 20.70
CA ALA A 319 33.61 -30.75 21.42
C ALA A 319 33.60 -31.59 22.71
N GLU A 320 32.44 -32.11 23.14
CA GLU A 320 32.25 -33.06 24.27
C GLU A 320 32.74 -32.58 25.66
N ARG A 321 33.06 -31.29 25.83
CA ARG A 321 33.63 -30.73 27.08
C ARG A 321 32.63 -30.49 28.22
N GLY A 322 31.33 -30.46 27.92
CA GLY A 322 30.27 -30.04 28.84
C GLY A 322 30.13 -28.52 28.95
N GLN A 323 28.90 -28.04 29.17
CA GLN A 323 28.63 -26.61 29.35
C GLN A 323 29.20 -26.11 30.69
N GLY A 324 29.77 -24.91 30.70
CA GLY A 324 30.35 -24.26 31.90
C GLY A 324 31.74 -24.75 32.32
N LEU A 325 32.27 -25.85 31.75
CA LEU A 325 33.59 -26.39 32.08
C LEU A 325 34.69 -25.80 31.17
N TRP A 326 35.27 -24.67 31.58
CA TRP A 326 36.35 -23.96 30.84
C TRP A 326 37.72 -24.66 30.94
N ALA A 327 37.79 -25.92 30.49
CA ALA A 327 39.02 -26.71 30.46
C ALA A 327 40.07 -26.12 29.49
N HIS A 328 41.31 -25.94 29.97
CA HIS A 328 42.30 -25.07 29.33
C HIS A 328 42.96 -25.67 28.07
N GLY A 329 42.91 -24.94 26.95
CA GLY A 329 43.61 -25.25 25.70
C GLY A 329 43.16 -26.55 25.03
N TRP A 330 44.06 -27.19 24.28
CA TRP A 330 43.80 -28.47 23.58
C TRP A 330 43.86 -29.67 24.54
N LEU A 331 42.79 -29.91 25.30
CA LEU A 331 42.73 -30.91 26.36
C LEU A 331 43.02 -32.34 25.85
N TYR A 332 42.31 -32.78 24.82
CA TYR A 332 42.40 -34.18 24.36
C TYR A 332 43.72 -34.45 23.63
N THR A 333 44.24 -33.45 22.89
CA THR A 333 45.56 -33.50 22.25
C THR A 333 46.68 -33.54 23.30
N LYS A 334 46.57 -32.74 24.38
CA LYS A 334 47.46 -32.77 25.56
C LYS A 334 47.42 -34.12 26.27
N GLU A 335 46.28 -34.81 26.32
CA GLU A 335 46.18 -36.17 26.82
C GLU A 335 46.82 -37.21 25.89
N ALA A 336 46.61 -37.11 24.57
CA ALA A 336 47.28 -37.97 23.60
C ALA A 336 48.82 -37.84 23.67
N ILE A 337 49.34 -36.61 23.74
CA ILE A 337 50.77 -36.32 23.94
C ILE A 337 51.27 -36.94 25.26
N LYS A 338 50.55 -36.76 26.37
CA LYS A 338 50.89 -37.39 27.66
C LYS A 338 50.88 -38.91 27.58
N GLY A 339 49.92 -39.51 26.88
CA GLY A 339 49.83 -40.94 26.63
C GLY A 339 51.05 -41.47 25.87
N ALA A 340 51.43 -40.80 24.78
CA ALA A 340 52.62 -41.15 24.00
C ALA A 340 53.93 -41.01 24.81
N LYS A 341 54.08 -39.97 25.63
CA LYS A 341 55.23 -39.83 26.55
C LYS A 341 55.29 -40.96 27.57
N ARG A 342 54.15 -41.35 28.16
CA ARG A 342 54.04 -42.50 29.08
C ARG A 342 54.42 -43.81 28.40
N LEU A 343 53.90 -44.08 27.20
CA LEU A 343 54.20 -45.29 26.42
C LEU A 343 55.67 -45.42 26.01
N ARG A 344 56.40 -44.30 25.92
CA ARG A 344 57.83 -44.26 25.56
C ARG A 344 58.76 -44.05 26.75
N SER A 345 58.23 -43.91 27.97
CA SER A 345 58.97 -43.49 29.17
C SER A 345 59.84 -42.24 28.95
N TRP A 346 59.39 -41.32 28.10
CA TRP A 346 60.23 -40.24 27.54
C TRP A 346 60.00 -38.91 28.27
N PRO A 347 60.98 -38.39 29.05
CA PRO A 347 60.78 -37.20 29.88
C PRO A 347 60.93 -35.88 29.11
N GLN A 348 61.65 -35.89 27.98
CA GLN A 348 61.94 -34.70 27.17
C GLN A 348 60.71 -34.25 26.34
N PRO A 349 60.76 -33.09 25.66
CA PRO A 349 59.89 -32.81 24.52
C PRO A 349 59.91 -33.93 23.48
N LEU A 350 58.87 -33.98 22.64
CA LEU A 350 58.78 -34.92 21.51
C LEU A 350 59.07 -34.12 20.24
N GLU A 351 60.12 -34.49 19.51
CA GLU A 351 60.53 -33.74 18.32
C GLU A 351 59.54 -33.96 17.15
N PRO A 352 59.16 -32.92 16.39
CA PRO A 352 58.14 -33.06 15.34
C PRO A 352 58.57 -33.93 14.15
N GLU A 353 59.87 -34.03 13.87
CA GLU A 353 60.39 -34.74 12.69
C GLU A 353 60.75 -36.22 12.95
N ASP A 354 60.55 -36.73 14.17
CA ASP A 354 60.89 -38.13 14.51
C ASP A 354 60.02 -39.14 13.73
N PRO A 355 60.59 -39.99 12.85
CA PRO A 355 59.78 -40.90 12.01
C PRO A 355 59.01 -41.96 12.80
N GLY A 356 59.48 -42.29 14.02
CA GLY A 356 58.76 -43.18 14.92
C GLY A 356 57.60 -42.50 15.65
N LEU A 357 57.50 -41.17 15.63
CA LEU A 357 56.45 -40.39 16.30
C LEU A 357 55.21 -40.23 15.42
N THR A 358 55.41 -39.83 14.16
CA THR A 358 54.35 -39.62 13.16
C THR A 358 53.52 -40.87 12.86
N ILE A 359 54.08 -42.07 13.07
CA ILE A 359 53.41 -43.38 12.90
C ILE A 359 52.56 -43.77 14.14
N SER A 360 52.77 -43.14 15.30
CA SER A 360 52.25 -43.60 16.59
C SER A 360 51.46 -42.56 17.39
N LEU A 361 51.59 -41.27 17.06
CA LEU A 361 50.71 -40.20 17.52
C LEU A 361 49.80 -39.80 16.36
N MET A 362 48.73 -40.56 16.16
CA MET A 362 47.78 -40.36 15.05
C MET A 362 46.38 -40.03 15.56
N SER A 363 45.68 -39.18 14.82
CA SER A 363 44.25 -38.88 15.01
C SER A 363 43.42 -40.14 14.79
N VAL A 364 42.53 -40.42 15.75
CA VAL A 364 41.76 -41.68 15.88
C VAL A 364 40.97 -42.06 14.62
N GLU A 365 40.45 -41.07 13.89
CA GLU A 365 39.62 -41.30 12.69
C GLU A 365 40.38 -41.20 11.37
N LYS A 366 41.35 -40.27 11.27
CA LYS A 366 41.93 -39.86 9.98
C LYS A 366 43.32 -40.40 9.68
N GLN A 367 44.03 -40.95 10.68
CA GLN A 367 45.46 -41.28 10.58
C GLN A 367 46.36 -40.07 10.19
N GLU A 368 45.90 -38.86 10.45
CA GLU A 368 46.73 -37.64 10.42
C GLU A 368 47.63 -37.61 11.67
N PRO A 369 48.93 -37.27 11.56
CA PRO A 369 49.81 -37.23 12.72
C PRO A 369 49.49 -36.02 13.61
N LEU A 370 49.51 -36.21 14.93
CA LEU A 370 49.11 -35.21 15.93
C LEU A 370 50.26 -34.27 16.32
N VAL A 371 49.93 -33.01 16.61
CA VAL A 371 50.90 -31.99 17.06
C VAL A 371 51.62 -32.46 18.34
N THR A 372 52.95 -32.25 18.43
CA THR A 372 53.77 -32.67 19.58
C THR A 372 53.94 -31.61 20.66
N GLN A 373 53.62 -30.35 20.34
CA GLN A 373 53.74 -29.14 21.16
C GLN A 373 52.36 -28.48 21.32
N LEU A 374 52.21 -27.56 22.28
CA LEU A 374 50.92 -27.00 22.71
C LEU A 374 50.88 -25.45 22.67
N ASP A 375 51.77 -24.85 21.89
CA ASP A 375 51.76 -23.43 21.55
C ASP A 375 50.90 -23.16 20.29
N PRO A 376 50.22 -22.01 20.18
CA PRO A 376 49.12 -21.83 19.23
C PRO A 376 49.53 -21.89 17.76
N ASP A 377 50.77 -21.57 17.42
CA ASP A 377 51.29 -21.69 16.05
C ASP A 377 51.65 -23.14 15.67
N ALA A 378 51.70 -24.08 16.63
CA ALA A 378 52.26 -25.42 16.43
C ALA A 378 51.54 -26.23 15.32
N VAL A 379 50.23 -26.05 15.14
CA VAL A 379 49.48 -26.61 13.99
C VAL A 379 50.08 -26.13 12.67
N THR A 380 50.34 -24.82 12.54
CA THR A 380 50.89 -24.21 11.32
C THR A 380 52.38 -24.49 11.13
N ARG A 381 53.14 -24.56 12.23
CA ARG A 381 54.59 -24.77 12.27
C ARG A 381 54.96 -26.22 11.99
N GLN A 382 54.28 -27.17 12.65
CA GLN A 382 54.51 -28.60 12.47
C GLN A 382 53.74 -29.18 11.27
N ARG A 383 52.64 -28.54 10.83
CA ARG A 383 51.70 -29.07 9.81
C ARG A 383 51.09 -30.41 10.24
N HIS A 384 50.75 -30.50 11.52
CA HIS A 384 50.17 -31.67 12.18
C HIS A 384 48.76 -31.34 12.70
N GLY A 385 47.90 -32.35 12.84
CA GLY A 385 46.50 -32.17 13.23
C GLY A 385 46.28 -32.13 14.75
N LEU A 386 45.20 -31.49 15.19
CA LEU A 386 44.69 -31.63 16.57
C LEU A 386 43.75 -32.84 16.68
N GLN A 387 43.46 -33.28 17.90
CA GLN A 387 42.39 -34.24 18.16
C GLN A 387 41.03 -33.64 17.79
N LYS A 388 40.09 -34.45 17.26
CA LYS A 388 38.81 -33.99 16.68
C LYS A 388 37.99 -33.08 17.58
N GLN A 389 37.85 -33.42 18.87
CA GLN A 389 37.17 -32.61 19.87
C GLN A 389 37.83 -31.21 20.05
N ASP A 390 39.16 -31.15 20.04
CA ASP A 390 39.90 -29.87 20.09
C ASP A 390 39.77 -29.09 18.76
N GLN A 391 39.64 -29.76 17.61
CA GLN A 391 39.37 -29.10 16.33
C GLN A 391 38.00 -28.39 16.36
N PHE A 392 36.96 -28.98 16.95
CA PHE A 392 35.65 -28.32 17.09
C PHE A 392 35.68 -27.19 18.12
N TYR A 393 36.39 -27.36 19.24
CA TYR A 393 36.62 -26.29 20.21
C TYR A 393 37.31 -25.06 19.59
N GLU A 394 38.38 -25.27 18.80
CA GLU A 394 39.02 -24.18 18.05
C GLU A 394 38.06 -23.48 17.09
N GLN A 395 37.23 -24.25 16.36
CA GLN A 395 36.25 -23.67 15.43
C GLN A 395 35.19 -22.83 16.15
N ALA A 396 34.67 -23.29 17.29
CA ALA A 396 33.76 -22.52 18.15
C ALA A 396 34.44 -21.27 18.72
N ALA A 397 35.69 -21.37 19.18
CA ALA A 397 36.46 -20.25 19.73
C ALA A 397 36.71 -19.14 18.68
N TRP A 398 37.15 -19.52 17.47
CA TRP A 398 37.34 -18.56 16.37
C TRP A 398 36.02 -18.01 15.83
N LEU A 399 34.95 -18.80 15.78
CA LEU A 399 33.61 -18.33 15.40
C LEU A 399 33.03 -17.35 16.44
N THR A 400 33.33 -17.54 17.73
CA THR A 400 32.98 -16.60 18.80
C THR A 400 33.77 -15.31 18.69
N CYS A 401 35.08 -15.38 18.39
CA CYS A 401 35.88 -14.19 18.08
C CYS A 401 35.32 -13.42 16.86
N TRP A 402 34.94 -14.14 15.79
CA TRP A 402 34.26 -13.57 14.62
C TRP A 402 32.96 -12.87 15.00
N LYS A 403 32.09 -13.51 15.81
CA LYS A 403 30.84 -12.92 16.31
C LYS A 403 31.11 -11.63 17.09
N MET A 404 32.07 -11.61 18.01
CA MET A 404 32.39 -10.44 18.83
C MET A 404 32.86 -9.26 17.98
N LEU A 405 33.71 -9.51 16.97
CA LEU A 405 34.13 -8.49 16.01
C LEU A 405 32.98 -7.98 15.13
N ARG A 406 32.15 -8.89 14.59
CA ARG A 406 30.98 -8.59 13.74
C ARG A 406 29.85 -7.87 14.49
N GLN A 407 29.85 -7.92 15.82
CA GLN A 407 28.98 -7.12 16.70
C GLN A 407 29.64 -5.84 17.23
N GLY A 408 30.92 -5.57 16.92
CA GLY A 408 31.66 -4.41 17.43
C GLY A 408 31.76 -4.37 18.96
N GLN A 409 31.94 -5.52 19.63
CA GLN A 409 32.12 -5.59 21.08
C GLN A 409 33.40 -4.85 21.53
N SER A 410 33.47 -4.45 22.81
CA SER A 410 34.66 -3.78 23.37
C SER A 410 35.89 -4.70 23.43
N TRP A 411 37.09 -4.11 23.38
CA TRP A 411 38.35 -4.82 23.64
C TRP A 411 38.35 -5.50 25.01
N GLU A 412 37.83 -4.84 26.05
CA GLU A 412 37.73 -5.40 27.40
C GLU A 412 36.98 -6.73 27.39
N LYS A 413 35.83 -6.80 26.72
CA LYS A 413 35.01 -8.03 26.65
C LYS A 413 35.68 -9.17 25.87
N ILE A 414 36.46 -8.85 24.83
CA ILE A 414 37.27 -9.86 24.11
C ILE A 414 38.44 -10.33 24.98
N GLN A 415 39.01 -9.45 25.80
CA GLN A 415 40.06 -9.76 26.77
C GLN A 415 39.54 -10.62 27.93
N GLU A 416 38.42 -10.25 28.55
CA GLU A 416 37.69 -11.01 29.59
C GLU A 416 37.38 -12.43 29.10
N TRP A 417 36.70 -12.56 27.95
CA TRP A 417 36.37 -13.85 27.36
C TRP A 417 37.61 -14.71 27.05
N SER A 418 38.73 -14.09 26.67
CA SER A 418 40.01 -14.79 26.48
C SER A 418 40.65 -15.20 27.81
N HIS A 419 40.48 -14.38 28.86
CA HIS A 419 41.03 -14.57 30.20
C HIS A 419 40.33 -15.70 30.97
N GLU A 420 38.98 -15.77 30.89
CA GLU A 420 38.18 -16.92 31.37
C GLU A 420 38.70 -18.26 30.87
N ARG A 421 39.25 -18.29 29.64
CA ARG A 421 39.76 -19.48 28.95
C ARG A 421 41.27 -19.69 29.11
N LEU A 422 41.96 -18.78 29.80
CA LEU A 422 43.43 -18.67 29.89
C LEU A 422 44.16 -18.53 28.54
N GLU A 423 43.46 -18.02 27.52
CA GLU A 423 43.94 -17.87 26.15
C GLU A 423 44.18 -16.40 25.78
N ASN A 424 44.79 -15.64 26.69
CA ASN A 424 45.15 -14.21 26.54
C ASN A 424 45.90 -13.88 25.24
N TRP A 425 46.58 -14.87 24.63
CA TRP A 425 47.21 -14.74 23.32
C TRP A 425 46.19 -14.47 22.19
N ARG A 426 44.95 -14.98 22.26
CA ARG A 426 43.88 -14.68 21.29
C ARG A 426 43.51 -13.20 21.37
N ALA A 427 43.30 -12.67 22.58
CA ALA A 427 43.07 -11.25 22.78
C ALA A 427 44.19 -10.43 22.12
N ILE A 428 45.47 -10.67 22.45
CA ILE A 428 46.58 -9.93 21.83
C ILE A 428 46.63 -10.10 20.29
N SER A 429 46.32 -11.29 19.76
CA SER A 429 46.35 -11.58 18.32
C SER A 429 45.22 -10.93 17.53
N VAL A 430 44.04 -10.79 18.13
CA VAL A 430 42.84 -10.15 17.56
C VAL A 430 42.84 -8.63 17.78
N CYS A 431 43.26 -8.21 18.98
CA CYS A 431 43.14 -6.83 19.45
C CYS A 431 44.37 -5.96 19.12
N GLY A 432 45.52 -6.58 18.82
CA GLY A 432 46.80 -5.90 18.72
C GLY A 432 47.30 -5.44 20.09
N THR A 433 48.22 -4.47 20.12
CA THR A 433 48.56 -3.74 21.34
C THR A 433 47.67 -2.49 21.48
N PRO A 434 47.04 -2.25 22.64
CA PRO A 434 46.35 -0.99 22.89
C PRO A 434 47.34 0.18 22.84
N THR A 435 47.09 1.15 21.96
CA THR A 435 47.77 2.44 21.96
C THR A 435 46.96 3.43 22.78
N ASP A 436 47.61 4.03 23.78
CA ASP A 436 47.20 5.22 24.52
C ASP A 436 45.87 5.11 25.31
N TYR A 437 45.92 4.42 26.45
CA TYR A 437 44.84 4.40 27.47
C TYR A 437 44.56 5.77 28.14
N GLU A 438 45.36 6.81 27.87
CA GLU A 438 45.33 8.07 28.62
C GLU A 438 44.14 9.01 28.28
N ASN A 439 43.29 8.66 27.30
CA ASN A 439 42.09 9.45 26.96
C ASN A 439 40.83 8.57 26.89
N ASN A 440 39.94 8.72 27.89
CA ASN A 440 38.68 7.99 28.07
C ASN A 440 37.57 8.36 27.06
N ALA A 441 37.89 8.49 25.77
CA ALA A 441 37.01 9.04 24.73
C ALA A 441 36.99 8.25 23.42
N ALA A 442 37.41 6.97 23.43
CA ALA A 442 37.43 6.10 22.25
C ALA A 442 36.49 4.89 22.41
N ASP A 443 35.69 4.60 21.38
CA ASP A 443 34.90 3.37 21.25
C ASP A 443 35.84 2.14 21.33
N PRO A 444 35.83 1.31 22.40
CA PRO A 444 36.89 0.31 22.62
C PRO A 444 36.95 -0.82 21.58
N GLY A 445 35.89 -1.02 20.79
CA GLY A 445 35.85 -1.98 19.69
C GLY A 445 36.43 -1.46 18.36
N LEU A 446 36.66 -0.15 18.22
CA LEU A 446 37.12 0.46 16.96
C LEU A 446 38.65 0.53 16.82
N THR A 447 39.38 0.30 17.92
CA THR A 447 40.84 0.35 18.03
C THR A 447 41.56 -0.38 16.89
N ARG A 448 41.01 -1.52 16.42
CA ARG A 448 41.53 -2.26 15.24
C ARG A 448 41.64 -1.40 13.97
N LEU A 449 40.64 -0.57 13.67
CA LEU A 449 40.61 0.25 12.46
C LEU A 449 41.49 1.49 12.62
N ILE A 450 41.35 2.20 13.75
CA ILE A 450 42.09 3.41 14.11
C ILE A 450 43.61 3.16 14.01
N SER A 451 44.08 2.08 14.62
CA SER A 451 45.51 1.75 14.78
C SER A 451 46.17 1.16 13.52
N CYS A 452 45.63 1.42 12.32
CA CYS A 452 46.19 0.93 11.06
C CYS A 452 47.57 1.55 10.75
N ARG A 453 47.86 2.75 11.27
CA ARG A 453 49.10 3.48 11.02
C ARG A 453 50.26 2.90 11.84
N SER A 454 50.05 2.67 13.14
CA SER A 454 51.02 2.05 14.04
C SER A 454 51.24 0.55 13.75
N HIS A 455 50.16 -0.22 13.57
CA HIS A 455 50.21 -1.69 13.54
C HIS A 455 50.24 -2.32 12.15
N GLU A 456 50.77 -1.61 11.15
CA GLU A 456 50.91 -2.10 9.76
C GLU A 456 51.80 -3.35 9.64
N SER A 457 52.75 -3.56 10.56
CA SER A 457 53.55 -4.80 10.63
C SER A 457 52.71 -6.00 11.08
N TRP A 458 51.95 -5.85 12.18
CA TRP A 458 50.99 -6.86 12.68
C TRP A 458 49.94 -7.21 11.62
N ARG A 459 49.37 -6.21 10.94
CA ARG A 459 48.41 -6.42 9.85
C ARG A 459 48.97 -7.23 8.68
N ARG A 460 50.27 -7.12 8.37
CA ARG A 460 50.94 -7.97 7.36
C ARG A 460 51.14 -9.41 7.85
N SER A 461 51.36 -9.61 9.16
CA SER A 461 51.34 -10.96 9.75
C SER A 461 49.94 -11.58 9.71
N CYS A 462 48.89 -10.83 10.05
CA CYS A 462 47.50 -11.27 9.88
C CYS A 462 47.18 -11.62 8.42
N LEU A 463 47.65 -10.81 7.46
CA LEU A 463 47.52 -11.10 6.02
C LEU A 463 48.25 -12.39 5.61
N ALA A 464 49.42 -12.67 6.17
CA ALA A 464 50.13 -13.93 5.92
C ALA A 464 49.40 -15.15 6.52
N LEU A 465 48.76 -15.00 7.69
CA LEU A 465 47.95 -16.05 8.34
C LEU A 465 46.62 -16.30 7.61
N ALA A 466 45.96 -15.23 7.14
CA ALA A 466 44.73 -15.31 6.35
C ALA A 466 44.94 -16.03 4.99
N ASN A 467 46.13 -15.87 4.40
CA ASN A 467 46.53 -16.54 3.15
C ASN A 467 47.19 -17.92 3.36
N ASN A 468 47.39 -18.37 4.60
CA ASN A 468 48.02 -19.67 4.87
C ASN A 468 47.02 -20.81 4.53
N PRO A 469 47.38 -21.82 3.73
CA PRO A 469 46.49 -22.95 3.50
C PRO A 469 46.22 -23.78 4.75
N GLN A 470 47.14 -23.81 5.73
CA GLN A 470 47.10 -24.69 6.91
C GLN A 470 46.31 -24.15 8.12
N THR A 471 46.03 -22.85 8.18
CA THR A 471 45.17 -22.25 9.22
C THR A 471 43.71 -22.70 9.06
N SER A 472 42.90 -22.59 10.11
CA SER A 472 41.47 -22.93 10.01
C SER A 472 40.71 -21.87 9.21
N ASN A 473 39.55 -22.21 8.64
CA ASN A 473 38.76 -21.22 7.89
C ASN A 473 38.25 -20.08 8.82
N PHE A 474 37.86 -20.40 10.05
CA PHE A 474 37.35 -19.43 11.02
C PHE A 474 38.42 -18.44 11.48
N GLU A 475 39.63 -18.96 11.75
CA GLU A 475 40.84 -18.18 12.00
C GLU A 475 41.19 -17.26 10.81
N LYS A 476 41.14 -17.78 9.57
CA LYS A 476 41.37 -16.99 8.35
C LYS A 476 40.36 -15.85 8.20
N ALA A 477 39.08 -16.08 8.49
CA ALA A 477 38.06 -15.04 8.42
C ALA A 477 38.31 -13.93 9.46
N VAL A 478 38.67 -14.28 10.70
CA VAL A 478 39.03 -13.31 11.75
C VAL A 478 40.24 -12.47 11.34
N TYR A 479 41.34 -13.08 10.88
CA TYR A 479 42.50 -12.34 10.43
C TYR A 479 42.25 -11.53 9.14
N ALA A 480 41.42 -12.03 8.23
CA ALA A 480 41.00 -11.30 7.03
C ALA A 480 40.22 -10.02 7.37
N LEU A 481 39.32 -10.07 8.37
CA LEU A 481 38.59 -8.88 8.83
C LEU A 481 39.52 -7.82 9.43
N ILE A 482 40.58 -8.24 10.13
CA ILE A 482 41.60 -7.36 10.73
C ILE A 482 42.49 -6.73 9.65
N CYS A 483 43.02 -7.54 8.72
CA CYS A 483 43.88 -7.02 7.64
C CYS A 483 43.10 -6.35 6.50
N GLY A 484 41.77 -6.52 6.44
CA GLY A 484 40.90 -5.93 5.42
C GLY A 484 40.88 -6.71 4.11
N GLU A 485 40.97 -8.04 4.14
CA GLU A 485 40.76 -8.90 2.97
C GLU A 485 39.34 -9.47 2.95
N THR A 486 38.85 -9.81 1.76
CA THR A 486 37.46 -10.25 1.55
C THR A 486 37.33 -11.75 1.27
N GLU A 487 38.13 -12.29 0.35
CA GLU A 487 38.03 -13.69 -0.08
C GLU A 487 38.10 -14.73 1.05
N PRO A 488 38.98 -14.62 2.07
CA PRO A 488 39.06 -15.64 3.13
C PRO A 488 37.92 -15.55 4.15
N ALA A 489 37.13 -14.48 4.16
CA ALA A 489 36.03 -14.27 5.10
C ALA A 489 34.67 -14.73 4.56
N TYR A 490 34.44 -14.66 3.25
CA TYR A 490 33.19 -15.08 2.62
C TYR A 490 32.74 -16.55 2.85
N PRO A 491 33.61 -17.55 3.09
CA PRO A 491 33.16 -18.92 3.37
C PRO A 491 32.26 -19.05 4.61
N ILE A 492 32.42 -18.17 5.60
CA ILE A 492 31.78 -18.20 6.93
C ILE A 492 30.65 -17.18 7.09
N CYS A 493 30.54 -16.23 6.17
CA CYS A 493 29.40 -15.33 6.08
C CYS A 493 28.12 -16.14 5.87
N GLN A 494 27.13 -15.99 6.76
CA GLN A 494 25.88 -16.75 6.72
C GLN A 494 24.77 -15.92 6.07
N GLY A 495 24.60 -14.67 6.52
CA GLY A 495 23.56 -13.75 6.04
C GLY A 495 24.09 -12.66 5.09
N TRP A 496 23.18 -11.97 4.42
CA TRP A 496 23.47 -10.81 3.56
C TRP A 496 24.30 -9.75 4.29
N GLY A 497 23.94 -9.47 5.55
CA GLY A 497 24.64 -8.47 6.38
C GLY A 497 26.11 -8.80 6.65
N ASP A 498 26.50 -10.08 6.68
CA ASP A 498 27.90 -10.49 6.89
C ASP A 498 28.76 -10.14 5.65
N TYR A 499 28.24 -10.44 4.46
CA TYR A 499 28.89 -10.11 3.18
C TYR A 499 29.08 -8.60 3.02
N VAL A 500 28.07 -7.80 3.40
CA VAL A 500 28.16 -6.33 3.38
C VAL A 500 29.16 -5.84 4.42
N TYR A 501 29.15 -6.37 5.66
CA TYR A 501 30.10 -5.97 6.71
C TYR A 501 31.56 -6.17 6.28
N VAL A 502 31.88 -7.33 5.69
CA VAL A 502 33.22 -7.63 5.16
C VAL A 502 33.63 -6.64 4.06
N PHE A 503 32.74 -6.37 3.10
CA PHE A 503 33.01 -5.46 1.98
C PHE A 503 33.22 -4.02 2.44
N ILE A 504 32.35 -3.50 3.32
CA ILE A 504 32.44 -2.15 3.87
C ILE A 504 33.70 -1.99 4.74
N ASN A 505 34.02 -2.98 5.57
CA ASN A 505 35.26 -3.03 6.36
C ASN A 505 36.52 -2.98 5.46
N HIS A 506 36.54 -3.73 4.36
CA HIS A 506 37.60 -3.65 3.35
C HIS A 506 37.69 -2.25 2.73
N SER A 507 36.57 -1.67 2.29
CA SER A 507 36.53 -0.35 1.64
C SER A 507 37.06 0.77 2.56
N ILE A 508 36.67 0.78 3.83
CA ILE A 508 37.19 1.74 4.83
C ILE A 508 38.70 1.59 5.00
N LEU A 509 39.18 0.34 5.16
CA LEU A 509 40.61 0.07 5.36
C LEU A 509 41.46 0.39 4.12
N ALA A 510 40.94 0.19 2.92
CA ALA A 510 41.61 0.57 1.67
C ALA A 510 41.80 2.10 1.59
N ARG A 511 40.74 2.88 1.84
CA ARG A 511 40.79 4.35 1.80
C ARG A 511 41.65 4.94 2.92
N TYR A 512 41.55 4.41 4.16
CA TYR A 512 42.41 4.84 5.26
C TYR A 512 43.89 4.52 5.01
N ARG A 513 44.20 3.39 4.36
CA ARG A 513 45.57 3.07 3.92
C ARG A 513 46.11 4.08 2.91
N GLU A 514 45.34 4.51 1.91
CA GLU A 514 45.84 5.53 0.96
C GLU A 514 45.94 6.92 1.60
N PHE A 515 45.00 7.31 2.46
CA PHE A 515 45.12 8.51 3.30
C PHE A 515 46.43 8.48 4.13
N CYS A 516 46.70 7.36 4.82
CA CYS A 516 47.95 7.17 5.56
C CYS A 516 49.20 7.24 4.67
N LYS A 517 49.21 6.66 3.46
CA LYS A 517 50.34 6.80 2.53
C LYS A 517 50.54 8.25 2.09
N GLN A 518 49.46 8.98 1.76
CA GLN A 518 49.53 10.39 1.40
C GLN A 518 50.05 11.24 2.58
N PHE A 519 49.62 10.96 3.81
CA PHE A 519 50.17 11.60 5.00
C PHE A 519 51.66 11.33 5.21
N HIS A 520 52.14 10.08 5.04
CA HIS A 520 53.57 9.76 5.10
C HIS A 520 54.38 10.45 3.99
N ARG A 521 53.79 10.60 2.78
CA ARG A 521 54.38 11.44 1.72
C ARG A 521 54.50 12.90 2.20
N LYS A 522 53.44 13.51 2.76
CA LYS A 522 53.48 14.88 3.32
C LYS A 522 54.55 15.04 4.42
N LEU A 523 54.69 14.06 5.32
CA LEU A 523 55.74 14.04 6.36
C LEU A 523 57.17 13.95 5.80
N SER A 524 57.33 13.60 4.52
CA SER A 524 58.63 13.55 3.82
C SER A 524 58.99 14.88 3.13
N PHE A 525 58.08 15.86 3.10
CA PHE A 525 58.30 17.20 2.54
C PHE A 525 58.48 18.25 3.65
N SER A 526 58.80 19.49 3.26
CA SER A 526 58.92 20.61 4.19
C SER A 526 57.56 20.93 4.84
N PRO A 527 57.49 21.28 6.14
CA PRO A 527 56.24 21.64 6.81
C PRO A 527 55.46 22.79 6.15
N ALA A 528 56.13 23.66 5.39
CA ALA A 528 55.54 24.77 4.65
C ALA A 528 55.13 24.42 3.20
N THR A 529 55.14 23.14 2.81
CA THR A 529 54.67 22.68 1.50
C THR A 529 53.18 22.31 1.58
N ASP A 530 52.31 23.18 1.07
CA ASP A 530 50.89 22.89 0.96
C ASP A 530 50.63 21.71 0.02
N MET A 531 50.05 20.65 0.58
CA MET A 531 49.60 19.46 -0.13
C MET A 531 48.14 19.23 0.27
N ALA A 532 47.22 19.40 -0.69
CA ALA A 532 45.83 19.01 -0.51
C ALA A 532 45.70 17.48 -0.53
N LEU A 533 44.68 16.95 0.16
CA LEU A 533 44.37 15.52 0.13
C LEU A 533 43.76 15.14 -1.23
N SER A 534 44.35 14.16 -1.91
CA SER A 534 43.78 13.58 -3.13
C SER A 534 42.83 12.43 -2.74
N VAL A 535 41.58 12.77 -2.42
CA VAL A 535 40.52 11.79 -2.11
C VAL A 535 40.13 11.00 -3.37
N GLU A 536 40.05 9.68 -3.27
CA GLU A 536 39.54 8.85 -4.37
C GLU A 536 38.03 9.08 -4.59
N PRO A 537 37.51 8.96 -5.83
CA PRO A 537 36.08 9.06 -6.09
C PRO A 537 35.24 8.15 -5.16
N PRO A 538 34.00 8.53 -4.82
CA PRO A 538 33.13 7.70 -4.00
C PRO A 538 32.72 6.43 -4.75
N GLY A 539 32.84 5.27 -4.11
CA GLY A 539 32.73 3.95 -4.75
C GLY A 539 31.30 3.43 -4.97
N TYR A 540 30.29 4.28 -5.12
CA TYR A 540 28.89 3.83 -5.14
C TYR A 540 28.59 2.77 -6.23
N ASP A 541 29.22 2.89 -7.41
CA ASP A 541 29.08 1.90 -8.48
C ASP A 541 29.68 0.52 -8.11
N SER A 542 30.77 0.48 -7.33
CA SER A 542 31.35 -0.80 -6.87
C SER A 542 30.55 -1.41 -5.71
N VAL A 543 29.97 -0.57 -4.83
CA VAL A 543 28.97 -1.00 -3.83
C VAL A 543 27.76 -1.63 -4.54
N HIS A 544 27.24 -0.98 -5.59
CA HIS A 544 26.10 -1.49 -6.36
C HIS A 544 26.43 -2.81 -7.06
N ALA A 545 27.56 -2.88 -7.77
CA ALA A 545 28.00 -4.10 -8.47
C ALA A 545 28.26 -5.27 -7.50
N PHE A 546 28.77 -4.99 -6.29
CA PHE A 546 28.92 -5.99 -5.24
C PHE A 546 27.55 -6.50 -4.76
N LEU A 547 26.62 -5.61 -4.41
CA LEU A 547 25.29 -5.99 -3.92
C LEU A 547 24.47 -6.76 -4.98
N ASP A 548 24.59 -6.42 -6.26
CA ASP A 548 23.97 -7.19 -7.36
C ASP A 548 24.60 -8.59 -7.54
N ASN A 549 25.87 -8.78 -7.20
CA ASN A 549 26.47 -10.12 -7.16
C ASN A 549 26.01 -10.92 -5.92
N VAL A 550 25.79 -10.27 -4.77
CA VAL A 550 25.20 -10.90 -3.57
C VAL A 550 23.77 -11.40 -3.83
N LYS A 551 22.97 -10.69 -4.65
CA LYS A 551 21.64 -11.16 -5.13
C LYS A 551 21.69 -12.43 -5.99
N ARG A 552 22.85 -12.75 -6.58
CA ARG A 552 23.08 -13.90 -7.48
C ARG A 552 23.72 -15.10 -6.76
N ASN A 553 24.35 -14.88 -5.61
CA ASN A 553 24.97 -15.92 -4.80
C ASN A 553 23.90 -16.80 -4.13
N GLU A 554 23.96 -18.11 -4.33
CA GLU A 554 22.94 -19.08 -3.89
C GLU A 554 22.64 -19.00 -2.38
N LYS A 555 23.67 -18.86 -1.53
CA LYS A 555 23.51 -18.72 -0.07
C LYS A 555 22.66 -17.50 0.33
N THR A 556 22.88 -16.36 -0.32
CA THR A 556 22.32 -15.06 0.10
C THR A 556 21.15 -14.58 -0.76
N ALA A 557 20.88 -15.21 -1.91
CA ALA A 557 19.86 -14.76 -2.86
C ALA A 557 18.46 -14.65 -2.24
N VAL A 558 18.10 -15.52 -1.28
CA VAL A 558 16.79 -15.48 -0.62
C VAL A 558 16.65 -14.25 0.29
N GLU A 559 17.67 -13.94 1.11
CA GLU A 559 17.65 -12.73 1.94
C GLU A 559 17.83 -11.45 1.09
N ALA A 560 18.69 -11.49 0.07
CA ALA A 560 18.95 -10.34 -0.80
C ALA A 560 17.76 -9.94 -1.70
N ARG A 561 16.87 -10.89 -2.03
CA ARG A 561 15.60 -10.64 -2.74
C ARG A 561 14.44 -10.20 -1.83
N ASN A 562 14.67 -10.16 -0.51
CA ASN A 562 13.69 -9.62 0.42
C ASN A 562 13.44 -8.12 0.11
N PRO A 563 12.17 -7.63 0.13
CA PRO A 563 11.88 -6.23 -0.15
C PRO A 563 12.66 -5.24 0.72
N TYR A 564 12.78 -5.49 2.03
CA TYR A 564 13.51 -4.62 2.95
C TYR A 564 15.00 -4.55 2.62
N ARG A 565 15.65 -5.70 2.34
CA ARG A 565 17.06 -5.73 1.88
C ARG A 565 17.27 -5.11 0.50
N THR A 566 16.26 -5.16 -0.37
CA THR A 566 16.28 -4.49 -1.69
C THR A 566 16.23 -2.97 -1.53
N ILE A 567 15.40 -2.45 -0.61
CA ILE A 567 15.35 -1.02 -0.26
C ILE A 567 16.67 -0.57 0.40
N GLN A 568 17.18 -1.33 1.38
CA GLN A 568 18.48 -1.07 2.02
C GLN A 568 19.61 -1.05 0.98
N THR A 569 19.61 -1.98 0.01
CA THR A 569 20.56 -2.00 -1.12
C THR A 569 20.52 -0.71 -1.96
N ALA A 570 19.34 -0.15 -2.22
CA ALA A 570 19.19 1.12 -2.94
C ALA A 570 19.70 2.33 -2.14
N ILE A 571 19.56 2.31 -0.81
CA ILE A 571 20.11 3.34 0.09
C ILE A 571 21.65 3.25 0.14
N LEU A 572 22.20 2.06 0.39
CA LEU A 572 23.66 1.83 0.50
C LEU A 572 24.43 2.18 -0.77
N SER A 573 23.82 1.95 -1.94
CA SER A 573 24.40 2.31 -3.25
C SER A 573 24.03 3.71 -3.74
N LYS A 574 23.15 4.42 -3.02
CA LYS A 574 22.49 5.68 -3.42
C LYS A 574 21.87 5.66 -4.84
N ASN A 575 21.60 4.48 -5.41
CA ASN A 575 21.13 4.34 -6.79
C ASN A 575 19.60 4.50 -6.92
N TYR A 576 19.07 5.55 -6.29
CA TYR A 576 17.64 5.82 -6.17
C TYR A 576 16.93 5.90 -7.52
N ASN A 577 17.61 6.44 -8.54
CA ASN A 577 17.02 6.68 -9.85
C ASN A 577 16.73 5.37 -10.60
N THR A 578 17.64 4.40 -10.59
CA THR A 578 17.36 3.09 -11.22
C THR A 578 16.34 2.32 -10.37
N PHE A 579 16.46 2.35 -9.05
CA PHE A 579 15.57 1.65 -8.13
C PHE A 579 14.10 2.06 -8.32
N PHE A 580 13.77 3.35 -8.19
CA PHE A 580 12.39 3.81 -8.33
C PHE A 580 11.82 3.58 -9.74
N PHE A 581 12.67 3.59 -10.77
CA PHE A 581 12.28 3.28 -12.15
C PHE A 581 11.97 1.79 -12.34
N HIS A 582 12.86 0.88 -11.91
CA HIS A 582 12.62 -0.56 -12.00
C HIS A 582 11.43 -0.98 -11.13
N GLN A 583 11.29 -0.39 -9.95
CA GLN A 583 10.15 -0.63 -9.05
C GLN A 583 8.82 -0.14 -9.63
N ALA A 584 8.78 1.03 -10.28
CA ALA A 584 7.58 1.54 -10.95
C ALA A 584 7.09 0.58 -12.06
N ASN A 585 8.02 0.08 -12.88
CA ASN A 585 7.70 -0.92 -13.91
C ASN A 585 7.27 -2.26 -13.27
N ALA A 586 7.86 -2.66 -12.14
CA ALA A 586 7.45 -3.85 -11.39
C ALA A 586 6.02 -3.72 -10.81
N VAL A 587 5.66 -2.57 -10.24
CA VAL A 587 4.31 -2.25 -9.75
C VAL A 587 3.28 -2.30 -10.87
N SER A 588 3.61 -1.74 -12.04
CA SER A 588 2.75 -1.81 -13.24
C SER A 588 2.57 -3.24 -13.78
N LYS A 589 3.64 -4.04 -13.79
CA LYS A 589 3.60 -5.46 -14.19
C LYS A 589 2.82 -6.30 -13.18
N ALA A 590 2.99 -6.07 -11.88
CA ALA A 590 2.23 -6.74 -10.82
C ALA A 590 0.73 -6.40 -10.89
N ALA A 591 0.38 -5.13 -11.11
CA ALA A 591 -1.00 -4.70 -11.36
C ALA A 591 -1.60 -5.36 -12.61
N SER A 592 -0.84 -5.44 -13.70
CA SER A 592 -1.28 -6.05 -14.96
C SER A 592 -1.53 -7.56 -14.83
N LEU A 593 -0.74 -8.27 -14.03
CA LEU A 593 -0.91 -9.70 -13.75
C LEU A 593 -2.14 -10.02 -12.86
N SER A 594 -2.73 -9.01 -12.20
CA SER A 594 -3.85 -9.24 -11.27
C SER A 594 -5.20 -9.48 -11.97
N ASN A 595 -5.29 -9.37 -13.30
CA ASN A 595 -6.50 -9.45 -14.15
C ASN A 595 -7.71 -8.57 -13.73
N LYS A 596 -7.57 -7.73 -12.71
CA LYS A 596 -8.62 -6.81 -12.20
C LYS A 596 -8.33 -5.38 -12.61
N ALA A 597 -9.38 -4.61 -12.88
CA ALA A 597 -9.28 -3.19 -13.22
C ALA A 597 -8.54 -2.42 -12.11
N THR A 598 -7.34 -1.93 -12.43
CA THR A 598 -6.39 -1.39 -11.45
C THR A 598 -5.98 0.02 -11.84
N LEU A 599 -5.87 0.90 -10.84
CA LEU A 599 -5.58 2.33 -10.95
C LEU A 599 -4.18 2.66 -11.51
N VAL A 600 -3.29 1.66 -11.51
CA VAL A 600 -1.87 1.77 -11.89
C VAL A 600 -1.73 1.78 -13.42
N PRO A 601 -1.13 2.83 -14.03
CA PRO A 601 -0.89 2.89 -15.47
C PRO A 601 -0.03 1.73 -15.98
N LYS A 602 -0.31 1.25 -17.20
CA LYS A 602 0.48 0.19 -17.86
C LYS A 602 1.77 0.74 -18.47
N THR A 603 2.93 0.34 -17.95
CA THR A 603 4.26 0.71 -18.47
C THR A 603 4.72 -0.24 -19.57
N VAL A 604 5.52 0.25 -20.51
CA VAL A 604 5.90 -0.48 -21.75
C VAL A 604 6.96 -1.58 -21.53
N ILE A 605 7.61 -1.64 -20.35
CA ILE A 605 8.80 -2.48 -20.12
C ILE A 605 8.42 -3.87 -19.58
N ALA A 606 8.74 -4.92 -20.35
CA ALA A 606 8.47 -6.32 -19.97
C ALA A 606 9.43 -6.87 -18.89
N ASN A 607 10.67 -6.38 -18.85
CA ASN A 607 11.75 -6.91 -18.02
C ASN A 607 11.88 -6.09 -16.72
N ALA A 608 11.06 -6.42 -15.72
CA ALA A 608 11.27 -6.01 -14.34
C ALA A 608 12.06 -7.08 -13.58
N ASP A 609 12.92 -6.66 -12.64
CA ASP A 609 13.68 -7.55 -11.74
C ASP A 609 12.75 -8.32 -10.79
N ASP A 610 13.05 -9.60 -10.54
CA ASP A 610 12.28 -10.46 -9.65
C ASP A 610 12.22 -9.89 -8.22
N ALA A 611 13.31 -9.30 -7.72
CA ALA A 611 13.32 -8.67 -6.39
C ALA A 611 12.36 -7.47 -6.34
N CYS A 612 12.36 -6.63 -7.37
CA CYS A 612 11.41 -5.52 -7.51
C CYS A 612 9.96 -6.02 -7.66
N LEU A 613 9.74 -7.15 -8.35
CA LEU A 613 8.43 -7.79 -8.48
C LEU A 613 7.90 -8.41 -7.18
N ILE A 614 8.78 -8.89 -6.30
CA ILE A 614 8.42 -9.31 -4.93
C ILE A 614 8.05 -8.08 -4.09
N ALA A 615 8.88 -7.03 -4.11
CA ALA A 615 8.59 -5.76 -3.43
C ALA A 615 7.31 -5.07 -3.97
N ALA A 616 6.96 -5.27 -5.24
CA ALA A 616 5.74 -4.77 -5.87
C ALA A 616 4.47 -5.60 -5.55
N ARG A 617 4.59 -6.64 -4.72
CA ARG A 617 3.48 -7.47 -4.23
C ARG A 617 3.29 -7.38 -2.71
N ASP A 618 4.28 -6.84 -1.99
CA ASP A 618 4.25 -6.69 -0.53
C ASP A 618 3.75 -5.29 -0.14
N GLU A 619 2.73 -5.23 0.73
CA GLU A 619 1.98 -4.00 1.00
C GLU A 619 2.79 -3.01 1.86
N ASP A 620 3.56 -3.52 2.82
CA ASP A 620 4.50 -2.75 3.64
C ASP A 620 5.64 -2.18 2.79
N ALA A 621 6.23 -2.98 1.90
CA ALA A 621 7.26 -2.52 0.98
C ALA A 621 6.76 -1.34 0.10
N ILE A 622 5.54 -1.42 -0.45
CA ILE A 622 4.96 -0.33 -1.25
C ILE A 622 4.73 0.93 -0.39
N ARG A 623 4.32 0.81 0.88
CA ARG A 623 4.25 1.95 1.82
C ARG A 623 5.63 2.60 1.95
N ILE A 624 6.66 1.83 2.30
CA ILE A 624 8.01 2.34 2.57
C ILE A 624 8.60 2.99 1.33
N ILE A 625 8.52 2.34 0.17
CA ILE A 625 9.05 2.83 -1.12
C ILE A 625 8.37 4.15 -1.52
N SER A 626 7.06 4.28 -1.30
CA SER A 626 6.33 5.51 -1.63
C SER A 626 6.74 6.68 -0.74
N HIS A 627 6.89 6.46 0.57
CA HIS A 627 7.36 7.49 1.50
C HIS A 627 8.83 7.85 1.28
N LEU A 628 9.68 6.86 1.02
CA LEU A 628 11.09 7.03 0.67
C LEU A 628 11.25 7.87 -0.62
N PHE A 629 10.45 7.60 -1.65
CA PHE A 629 10.43 8.40 -2.88
C PHE A 629 10.10 9.87 -2.59
N LEU A 630 9.01 10.12 -1.86
CA LEU A 630 8.55 11.48 -1.54
C LEU A 630 9.59 12.26 -0.72
N ILE A 631 10.21 11.63 0.28
CA ILE A 631 11.28 12.21 1.08
C ILE A 631 12.50 12.53 0.20
N LEU A 632 13.05 11.55 -0.52
CA LEU A 632 14.26 11.73 -1.33
C LEU A 632 14.05 12.70 -2.52
N GLN A 633 12.83 12.79 -3.05
CA GLN A 633 12.45 13.80 -4.05
C GLN A 633 12.45 15.20 -3.44
N SER A 634 11.87 15.41 -2.25
CA SER A 634 11.87 16.71 -1.57
C SER A 634 13.28 17.22 -1.22
N LEU A 635 14.23 16.29 -0.98
CA LEU A 635 15.62 16.58 -0.68
C LEU A 635 16.53 16.67 -1.93
N GLY A 636 16.00 16.42 -3.13
CA GLY A 636 16.73 16.53 -4.39
C GLY A 636 17.69 15.37 -4.71
N TYR A 637 17.61 14.23 -3.99
CA TYR A 637 18.41 13.03 -4.29
C TYR A 637 17.90 12.25 -5.51
N VAL A 638 16.71 12.58 -6.00
CA VAL A 638 16.03 11.91 -7.12
C VAL A 638 15.88 12.90 -8.28
N ARG A 639 16.02 12.42 -9.52
CA ARG A 639 15.90 13.23 -10.74
C ARG A 639 14.52 13.90 -10.85
N SER A 640 14.52 15.22 -10.96
CA SER A 640 13.31 16.05 -11.13
C SER A 640 12.80 16.16 -12.57
N ASP A 641 13.33 15.35 -13.51
CA ASP A 641 12.86 15.33 -14.90
C ASP A 641 11.39 14.88 -14.97
N SER A 642 10.51 15.64 -15.64
CA SER A 642 9.06 15.35 -15.69
C SER A 642 8.76 13.87 -15.99
N ARG A 643 9.30 13.33 -17.09
CA ARG A 643 9.15 11.91 -17.48
C ARG A 643 9.63 10.90 -16.42
N PHE A 644 10.68 11.26 -15.67
CA PHE A 644 11.15 10.42 -14.57
C PHE A 644 10.17 10.47 -13.41
N VAL A 645 9.75 11.67 -12.98
CA VAL A 645 8.80 11.87 -11.88
C VAL A 645 7.44 11.24 -12.20
N GLU A 646 6.93 11.39 -13.43
CA GLU A 646 5.74 10.71 -13.96
C GLU A 646 5.85 9.18 -13.81
N THR A 647 7.00 8.60 -14.15
CA THR A 647 7.23 7.15 -14.05
C THR A 647 7.38 6.71 -12.59
N ALA A 648 8.20 7.38 -11.80
CA ALA A 648 8.44 7.03 -10.39
C ALA A 648 7.20 7.26 -9.51
N SER A 649 6.31 8.19 -9.88
CA SER A 649 4.99 8.39 -9.28
C SER A 649 4.12 7.14 -9.31
N VAL A 650 4.34 6.20 -10.25
CA VAL A 650 3.60 4.92 -10.32
C VAL A 650 3.75 4.10 -9.04
N ASN A 651 4.86 4.25 -8.29
CA ASN A 651 5.02 3.64 -6.97
C ASN A 651 3.97 4.17 -5.97
N VAL A 652 3.80 5.49 -5.90
CA VAL A 652 2.81 6.17 -5.04
C VAL A 652 1.38 5.88 -5.51
N ILE A 653 1.14 5.77 -6.83
CA ILE A 653 -0.16 5.32 -7.38
C ILE A 653 -0.46 3.86 -6.98
N GLY A 654 0.58 3.01 -6.91
CA GLY A 654 0.50 1.67 -6.34
C GLY A 654 0.01 1.69 -4.90
N TYR A 655 0.57 2.57 -4.06
CA TYR A 655 0.14 2.75 -2.67
C TYR A 655 -1.29 3.32 -2.55
N ILE A 656 -1.66 4.30 -3.38
CA ILE A 656 -3.05 4.81 -3.45
C ILE A 656 -4.03 3.69 -3.82
N ASN A 657 -3.65 2.77 -4.70
CA ASN A 657 -4.48 1.61 -5.04
C ASN A 657 -4.58 0.59 -3.88
N LEU A 658 -3.57 0.49 -3.00
CA LEU A 658 -3.69 -0.26 -1.74
C LEU A 658 -4.63 0.45 -0.75
N LEU A 659 -4.49 1.77 -0.57
CA LEU A 659 -5.40 2.57 0.27
C LEU A 659 -6.87 2.45 -0.18
N ARG A 660 -7.12 2.45 -1.50
CA ARG A 660 -8.47 2.20 -2.05
C ARG A 660 -8.97 0.79 -1.73
N LYS A 661 -8.14 -0.25 -1.87
CA LYS A 661 -8.50 -1.64 -1.49
C LYS A 661 -8.78 -1.78 0.01
N ALA A 662 -8.09 -1.02 0.85
CA ALA A 662 -8.28 -0.98 2.30
C ALA A 662 -9.43 -0.06 2.76
N GLY A 663 -10.18 0.56 1.84
CA GLY A 663 -11.28 1.47 2.17
C GLY A 663 -10.86 2.81 2.80
N LYS A 664 -9.56 3.09 2.94
CA LYS A 664 -9.03 4.32 3.58
C LYS A 664 -9.00 5.51 2.61
N LEU A 665 -10.18 5.84 2.09
CA LEU A 665 -10.38 6.84 1.05
C LEU A 665 -9.99 8.26 1.48
N GLU A 666 -10.19 8.63 2.74
CA GLU A 666 -9.88 9.99 3.25
C GLU A 666 -8.40 10.38 3.12
N LEU A 667 -7.50 9.39 3.09
CA LEU A 667 -6.06 9.61 2.95
C LEU A 667 -5.64 9.81 1.49
N ILE A 668 -6.44 9.39 0.51
CA ILE A 668 -6.05 9.39 -0.91
C ILE A 668 -5.77 10.80 -1.47
N PRO A 669 -6.58 11.84 -1.18
CA PRO A 669 -6.25 13.21 -1.60
C PRO A 669 -4.88 13.70 -1.11
N LEU A 670 -4.42 13.28 0.08
CA LEU A 670 -3.11 13.68 0.60
C LEU A 670 -2.00 13.17 -0.32
N TYR A 671 -1.97 11.87 -0.62
CA TYR A 671 -0.96 11.28 -1.49
C TYR A 671 -1.10 11.74 -2.95
N ALA A 672 -2.32 11.88 -3.46
CA ALA A 672 -2.55 12.43 -4.80
C ALA A 672 -2.04 13.88 -4.92
N SER A 673 -2.16 14.70 -3.87
CA SER A 673 -1.65 16.07 -3.82
C SER A 673 -0.11 16.18 -3.73
N LEU A 674 0.62 15.07 -3.86
CA LEU A 674 2.08 15.00 -3.97
C LEU A 674 2.54 14.46 -5.34
N LEU A 675 1.59 14.11 -6.22
CA LEU A 675 1.86 13.73 -7.61
C LEU A 675 1.91 14.96 -8.54
N PRO A 676 2.48 14.85 -9.75
CA PRO A 676 2.26 15.80 -10.83
C PRO A 676 0.77 16.07 -11.08
N GLU A 677 0.39 17.30 -11.42
CA GLU A 677 -1.02 17.72 -11.46
C GLU A 677 -1.88 16.84 -12.39
N ASP A 678 -1.44 16.57 -13.63
CA ASP A 678 -2.18 15.73 -14.57
C ASP A 678 -2.37 14.28 -14.09
N THR A 679 -1.37 13.70 -13.43
CA THR A 679 -1.50 12.33 -12.89
C THR A 679 -2.35 12.33 -11.63
N ALA A 680 -2.28 13.36 -10.79
CA ALA A 680 -3.20 13.56 -9.66
C ALA A 680 -4.66 13.66 -10.13
N HIS A 681 -4.94 14.43 -11.19
CA HIS A 681 -6.28 14.56 -11.78
C HIS A 681 -6.81 13.23 -12.32
N MET A 682 -5.98 12.46 -13.05
CA MET A 682 -6.35 11.11 -13.52
C MET A 682 -6.59 10.12 -12.37
N VAL A 683 -5.73 10.14 -11.36
CA VAL A 683 -5.80 9.21 -10.22
C VAL A 683 -7.05 9.49 -9.37
N LEU A 684 -7.30 10.75 -9.02
CA LEU A 684 -8.49 11.13 -8.26
C LEU A 684 -9.78 10.90 -9.06
N GLY A 685 -9.80 11.21 -10.36
CA GLY A 685 -10.98 10.97 -11.21
C GLY A 685 -11.43 9.51 -11.20
N ASN A 686 -10.48 8.56 -11.26
CA ASN A 686 -10.74 7.12 -11.22
C ASN A 686 -11.03 6.56 -9.80
N VAL A 687 -10.70 7.29 -8.73
CA VAL A 687 -11.00 6.86 -7.34
C VAL A 687 -12.35 7.39 -6.87
N LEU A 688 -12.64 8.67 -7.14
CA LEU A 688 -13.83 9.35 -6.62
C LEU A 688 -15.14 8.77 -7.19
N ILE A 689 -15.12 8.19 -8.39
CA ILE A 689 -16.29 7.57 -9.03
C ILE A 689 -16.82 6.32 -8.30
N ASP A 690 -15.96 5.64 -7.54
CA ASP A 690 -16.34 4.49 -6.74
C ASP A 690 -17.13 4.91 -5.47
N ILE A 691 -17.11 6.21 -5.11
CA ILE A 691 -17.78 6.75 -3.91
C ILE A 691 -19.26 7.04 -4.21
N VAL A 692 -20.15 6.31 -3.53
CA VAL A 692 -21.61 6.45 -3.66
C VAL A 692 -22.17 7.48 -2.67
N GLU A 693 -21.81 7.37 -1.39
CA GLU A 693 -22.47 8.12 -0.32
C GLU A 693 -22.20 9.64 -0.37
N PRO A 694 -23.23 10.50 -0.23
CA PRO A 694 -23.08 11.94 -0.37
C PRO A 694 -22.25 12.58 0.76
N GLU A 695 -22.31 12.04 1.98
CA GLU A 695 -21.47 12.52 3.10
C GLU A 695 -19.98 12.34 2.81
N ASP A 696 -19.58 11.16 2.34
CA ASP A 696 -18.18 10.87 2.02
C ASP A 696 -17.69 11.76 0.88
N ARG A 697 -18.56 12.08 -0.10
CA ARG A 697 -18.24 13.06 -1.15
C ARG A 697 -17.98 14.45 -0.56
N GLU A 698 -18.77 14.92 0.40
CA GLU A 698 -18.56 16.22 1.06
C GLU A 698 -17.29 16.24 1.94
N ARG A 699 -16.99 15.13 2.65
CA ARG A 699 -15.74 14.95 3.40
C ARG A 699 -14.54 15.03 2.45
N GLN A 700 -14.57 14.30 1.34
CA GLN A 700 -13.54 14.32 0.29
C GLN A 700 -13.35 15.71 -0.33
N VAL A 701 -14.44 16.41 -0.69
CA VAL A 701 -14.39 17.78 -1.21
C VAL A 701 -13.78 18.75 -0.19
N THR A 702 -14.09 18.58 1.10
CA THR A 702 -13.51 19.37 2.18
C THR A 702 -11.99 19.14 2.31
N ILE A 703 -11.54 17.89 2.22
CA ILE A 703 -10.10 17.54 2.23
C ILE A 703 -9.39 18.09 0.99
N MET A 704 -9.96 17.93 -0.21
CA MET A 704 -9.40 18.46 -1.46
C MET A 704 -9.28 20.00 -1.44
N LYS A 705 -10.28 20.70 -0.91
CA LYS A 705 -10.26 22.17 -0.73
C LYS A 705 -9.15 22.59 0.25
N ARG A 706 -8.95 21.88 1.37
CA ARG A 706 -7.84 22.14 2.32
C ARG A 706 -6.46 21.91 1.70
N LEU A 707 -6.32 20.92 0.81
CA LEU A 707 -5.08 20.57 0.13
C LEU A 707 -4.79 21.42 -1.12
N ASN A 708 -5.71 22.32 -1.51
CA ASN A 708 -5.65 23.16 -2.72
C ASN A 708 -5.56 22.33 -4.03
N ILE A 709 -6.34 21.25 -4.13
CA ILE A 709 -6.45 20.44 -5.36
C ILE A 709 -7.60 20.99 -6.22
N ASN A 710 -7.38 21.12 -7.53
CA ASN A 710 -8.36 21.69 -8.46
C ASN A 710 -9.47 20.66 -8.80
N LEU A 711 -10.57 20.69 -8.03
CA LEU A 711 -11.73 19.83 -8.25
C LEU A 711 -12.32 19.96 -9.66
N SER A 712 -12.30 21.16 -10.26
CA SER A 712 -12.77 21.35 -11.64
C SER A 712 -11.93 20.56 -12.64
N ALA A 713 -10.61 20.46 -12.45
CA ALA A 713 -9.73 19.72 -13.35
C ALA A 713 -9.85 18.20 -13.15
N ILE A 714 -10.08 17.74 -11.91
CA ILE A 714 -10.38 16.33 -11.62
C ILE A 714 -11.66 15.89 -12.33
N VAL A 715 -12.75 16.64 -12.17
CA VAL A 715 -14.07 16.32 -12.74
C VAL A 715 -14.03 16.36 -14.27
N GLU A 716 -13.32 17.33 -14.87
CA GLU A 716 -13.10 17.39 -16.31
C GLU A 716 -12.33 16.17 -16.84
N CYS A 717 -11.29 15.74 -16.12
CA CYS A 717 -10.51 14.57 -16.49
C CYS A 717 -11.31 13.27 -16.30
N GLN A 718 -12.12 13.17 -15.24
CA GLN A 718 -13.01 12.04 -14.98
C GLN A 718 -14.04 11.87 -16.10
N TRP A 719 -14.74 12.96 -16.47
CA TRP A 719 -15.71 12.98 -17.57
C TRP A 719 -15.10 12.44 -18.88
N ARG A 720 -13.94 12.98 -19.27
CA ARG A 720 -13.19 12.54 -20.47
C ARG A 720 -12.77 11.08 -20.42
N LEU A 721 -12.32 10.59 -19.25
CA LEU A 721 -11.88 9.19 -19.10
C LEU A 721 -13.05 8.20 -19.18
N VAL A 722 -14.19 8.50 -18.57
CA VAL A 722 -15.32 7.57 -18.49
C VAL A 722 -16.10 7.50 -19.81
N ILE A 723 -16.27 8.63 -20.52
CA ILE A 723 -16.79 8.60 -21.89
C ILE A 723 -15.91 7.76 -22.80
N SER A 724 -14.59 8.00 -22.79
CA SER A 724 -13.67 7.22 -23.64
C SER A 724 -13.67 5.71 -23.32
N GLN A 725 -14.00 5.32 -22.09
CA GLN A 725 -14.17 3.92 -21.69
C GLN A 725 -15.52 3.33 -22.13
N ALA A 726 -16.59 4.13 -22.12
CA ALA A 726 -17.92 3.72 -22.54
C ALA A 726 -18.02 3.63 -24.08
N ASP A 727 -17.41 4.56 -24.81
CA ASP A 727 -17.33 4.57 -26.28
C ASP A 727 -16.56 3.34 -26.81
N ALA A 728 -15.50 2.93 -26.10
CA ALA A 728 -14.65 1.80 -26.46
C ALA A 728 -15.33 0.42 -26.27
N LYS A 729 -16.56 0.37 -25.74
CA LYS A 729 -17.30 -0.84 -25.36
C LYS A 729 -18.75 -0.88 -25.89
N GLU A 730 -19.06 -0.13 -26.95
CA GLU A 730 -20.43 -0.11 -27.50
C GLU A 730 -20.81 -1.43 -28.18
N ASP A 731 -21.35 -2.37 -27.39
CA ASP A 731 -21.94 -3.61 -27.86
C ASP A 731 -23.11 -3.34 -28.82
N LYS A 732 -22.92 -3.69 -30.10
CA LYS A 732 -23.86 -3.41 -31.20
C LYS A 732 -25.11 -4.30 -31.23
N THR A 733 -25.46 -4.96 -30.12
CA THR A 733 -26.39 -6.11 -30.11
C THR A 733 -27.47 -6.00 -29.03
N THR A 734 -28.40 -5.04 -29.19
CA THR A 734 -29.63 -5.00 -28.39
C THR A 734 -30.88 -4.77 -29.26
N THR A 735 -31.13 -5.73 -30.16
CA THR A 735 -32.31 -5.78 -31.04
C THR A 735 -33.60 -5.97 -30.23
N ILE A 736 -34.30 -4.88 -29.92
CA ILE A 736 -35.63 -4.92 -29.31
C ILE A 736 -36.68 -4.57 -30.36
N ARG A 737 -37.88 -5.16 -30.25
CA ARG A 737 -39.04 -4.85 -31.09
C ARG A 737 -40.12 -4.16 -30.28
N LEU A 738 -40.41 -2.91 -30.61
CA LEU A 738 -41.61 -2.22 -30.15
C LEU A 738 -42.84 -2.99 -30.69
N LYS A 739 -43.79 -3.34 -29.80
CA LYS A 739 -45.03 -4.03 -30.16
C LYS A 739 -46.11 -2.97 -30.42
N ARG A 740 -46.90 -3.17 -31.48
CA ARG A 740 -48.09 -2.34 -31.74
C ARG A 740 -49.03 -2.34 -30.54
N SER A 741 -49.48 -1.15 -30.18
CA SER A 741 -50.49 -0.85 -29.17
C SER A 741 -51.87 -1.34 -29.62
N VAL A 742 -52.14 -1.36 -30.93
CA VAL A 742 -53.32 -2.00 -31.52
C VAL A 742 -52.98 -3.43 -31.95
N ILE A 743 -53.68 -4.40 -31.38
CA ILE A 743 -53.55 -5.83 -31.69
C ILE A 743 -54.71 -6.24 -32.61
N HIS A 744 -54.43 -6.38 -33.90
CA HIS A 744 -55.35 -6.99 -34.85
C HIS A 744 -55.48 -8.49 -34.58
N GLN A 745 -56.72 -9.01 -34.49
CA GLN A 745 -56.97 -10.44 -34.39
C GLN A 745 -57.46 -10.99 -35.75
N PRO A 746 -57.02 -12.18 -36.20
CA PRO A 746 -57.38 -12.69 -37.53
C PRO A 746 -58.86 -13.08 -37.69
N LYS A 747 -59.65 -13.10 -36.61
CA LYS A 747 -61.11 -13.38 -36.59
C LYS A 747 -61.86 -12.61 -35.49
N GLY A 748 -61.56 -11.33 -35.28
CA GLY A 748 -62.26 -10.49 -34.29
C GLY A 748 -62.01 -9.00 -34.53
N LEU A 749 -62.66 -8.13 -33.75
CA LEU A 749 -62.30 -6.71 -33.72
C LEU A 749 -60.83 -6.55 -33.25
N SER A 750 -60.12 -5.58 -33.83
CA SER A 750 -58.87 -5.06 -33.27
C SER A 750 -59.10 -4.63 -31.82
N ARG A 751 -58.10 -4.85 -30.94
CA ARG A 751 -58.16 -4.38 -29.54
C ARG A 751 -56.95 -3.53 -29.19
N ILE A 752 -57.16 -2.54 -28.33
CA ILE A 752 -56.07 -1.81 -27.67
C ILE A 752 -55.45 -2.74 -26.61
N GLY A 753 -54.13 -2.85 -26.61
CA GLY A 753 -53.38 -3.64 -25.63
C GLY A 753 -53.08 -2.84 -24.35
N PRO A 754 -53.01 -3.51 -23.18
CA PRO A 754 -52.57 -2.86 -21.94
C PRO A 754 -51.09 -2.44 -22.03
N ILE A 755 -50.73 -1.41 -21.26
CA ILE A 755 -49.38 -0.86 -21.22
C ILE A 755 -48.43 -1.86 -20.53
N LYS A 756 -47.18 -1.92 -20.99
CA LYS A 756 -46.17 -2.88 -20.51
C LYS A 756 -45.63 -2.45 -19.13
N LYS A 757 -45.81 -3.29 -18.10
CA LYS A 757 -45.30 -3.11 -16.71
C LYS A 757 -43.77 -2.95 -16.53
N ASN A 758 -43.02 -3.02 -17.62
CA ASN A 758 -41.56 -2.87 -17.69
C ASN A 758 -41.25 -2.22 -19.05
N LEU A 759 -41.75 -1.00 -19.25
CA LEU A 759 -41.58 -0.21 -20.47
C LEU A 759 -40.16 0.36 -20.54
N ILE A 760 -39.69 0.92 -19.43
CA ILE A 760 -38.34 1.50 -19.26
C ILE A 760 -37.31 0.41 -18.94
N GLY A 761 -37.70 -0.56 -18.11
CA GLY A 761 -36.81 -1.59 -17.57
C GLY A 761 -36.10 -1.16 -16.27
N ARG A 762 -35.42 -2.13 -15.63
CA ARG A 762 -34.84 -1.97 -14.28
C ARG A 762 -33.35 -2.36 -14.18
N ARG A 763 -32.68 -2.65 -15.29
CA ARG A 763 -31.26 -3.02 -15.34
C ARG A 763 -30.48 -1.93 -16.06
N ILE A 764 -29.31 -1.60 -15.54
CA ILE A 764 -28.44 -0.49 -15.97
C ILE A 764 -27.03 -1.07 -16.12
N SER A 765 -26.27 -0.64 -17.15
CA SER A 765 -24.87 -1.07 -17.26
C SER A 765 -24.02 -0.40 -16.19
N HIS A 766 -22.99 -1.09 -15.70
CA HIS A 766 -22.02 -0.51 -14.76
C HIS A 766 -21.31 0.74 -15.34
N GLU A 767 -21.26 0.86 -16.67
CA GLU A 767 -20.75 2.03 -17.39
C GLU A 767 -21.75 3.20 -17.44
N ASP A 768 -23.05 2.92 -17.54
CA ASP A 768 -24.09 3.95 -17.51
C ASP A 768 -24.22 4.56 -16.11
N GLU A 769 -24.18 3.71 -15.08
CA GLU A 769 -24.11 4.11 -13.67
C GLU A 769 -22.86 4.98 -13.39
N TYR A 770 -21.71 4.64 -13.98
CA TYR A 770 -20.51 5.47 -13.91
C TYR A 770 -20.68 6.83 -14.63
N LEU A 771 -21.28 6.88 -15.81
CA LEU A 771 -21.58 8.14 -16.51
C LEU A 771 -22.51 9.06 -15.69
N ILE A 772 -23.51 8.50 -15.01
CA ILE A 772 -24.41 9.24 -14.11
C ILE A 772 -23.62 9.78 -12.90
N ARG A 773 -22.80 8.95 -12.25
CA ARG A 773 -21.95 9.37 -11.11
C ARG A 773 -20.95 10.46 -11.49
N CYS A 774 -20.40 10.45 -12.70
CA CYS A 774 -19.59 11.56 -13.18
C CYS A 774 -20.36 12.88 -13.13
N LEU A 775 -21.62 12.90 -13.59
CA LEU A 775 -22.44 14.11 -13.58
C LEU A 775 -22.83 14.52 -12.16
N GLU A 776 -23.10 13.57 -11.25
CA GLU A 776 -23.29 13.85 -9.82
C GLU A 776 -22.09 14.60 -9.22
N TRP A 777 -20.85 14.20 -9.55
CA TRP A 777 -19.62 14.84 -9.08
C TRP A 777 -19.45 16.30 -9.55
N HIS A 778 -20.04 16.70 -10.69
CA HIS A 778 -20.01 18.09 -11.15
C HIS A 778 -20.75 19.04 -10.18
N ARG A 779 -21.72 18.54 -9.41
CA ARG A 779 -22.51 19.35 -8.45
C ARG A 779 -21.67 19.96 -7.34
N TYR A 780 -20.52 19.38 -7.02
CA TYR A 780 -19.60 19.85 -5.97
C TYR A 780 -18.56 20.88 -6.45
N ALA A 781 -18.50 21.14 -7.77
CA ALA A 781 -17.54 22.03 -8.41
C ALA A 781 -18.26 23.28 -8.97
N ASP A 782 -18.23 24.38 -8.22
CA ASP A 782 -18.96 25.63 -8.53
C ASP A 782 -18.72 26.18 -9.95
N ASP A 783 -17.50 26.03 -10.48
CA ASP A 783 -17.13 26.46 -11.84
C ASP A 783 -17.61 25.50 -12.95
N GLN A 784 -18.01 24.27 -12.60
CA GLN A 784 -18.48 23.22 -13.52
C GLN A 784 -20.00 23.07 -13.54
N LEU A 785 -20.73 23.74 -12.63
CA LEU A 785 -22.19 23.77 -12.63
C LEU A 785 -22.82 24.13 -14.00
N PRO A 786 -22.29 25.07 -14.81
CA PRO A 786 -22.83 25.35 -16.14
C PRO A 786 -22.71 24.15 -17.10
N ASN A 787 -21.66 23.34 -16.95
CA ASN A 787 -21.43 22.18 -17.82
C ASN A 787 -22.36 21.01 -17.49
N ILE A 788 -23.11 21.03 -16.38
CA ILE A 788 -24.07 19.97 -16.03
C ILE A 788 -25.14 19.82 -17.12
N CYS A 789 -25.71 20.91 -17.63
CA CYS A 789 -26.81 20.81 -18.59
C CYS A 789 -26.38 20.31 -19.98
N PRO A 790 -25.32 20.83 -20.63
CA PRO A 790 -24.80 20.24 -21.87
C PRO A 790 -24.36 18.77 -21.72
N ARG A 791 -23.78 18.40 -20.57
CA ARG A 791 -23.35 17.02 -20.30
C ARG A 791 -24.54 16.09 -20.03
N GLY A 792 -25.56 16.58 -19.33
CA GLY A 792 -26.84 15.89 -19.14
C GLY A 792 -27.58 15.66 -20.46
N THR A 793 -27.69 16.68 -21.32
CA THR A 793 -28.22 16.53 -22.70
C THR A 793 -27.43 15.48 -23.48
N HIS A 794 -26.10 15.51 -23.43
CA HIS A 794 -25.28 14.50 -24.09
C HIS A 794 -25.53 13.07 -23.54
N LEU A 795 -25.68 12.88 -22.22
CA LEU A 795 -26.03 11.57 -21.65
C LEU A 795 -27.44 11.12 -22.05
N TYR A 796 -28.45 11.99 -21.99
CA TYR A 796 -29.80 11.64 -22.43
C TYR A 796 -29.83 11.23 -23.90
N LYS A 797 -29.15 11.99 -24.79
CA LYS A 797 -28.98 11.62 -26.20
C LYS A 797 -28.25 10.28 -26.33
N ARG A 798 -27.12 10.05 -25.63
CA ARG A 798 -26.39 8.77 -25.63
C ARG A 798 -27.22 7.57 -25.14
N PHE A 799 -28.17 7.79 -24.23
CA PHE A 799 -29.07 6.75 -23.74
C PHE A 799 -30.29 6.49 -24.65
N MET A 800 -30.68 7.46 -25.47
CA MET A 800 -31.86 7.41 -26.35
C MET A 800 -31.56 7.17 -27.83
N VAL A 801 -30.38 7.59 -28.32
CA VAL A 801 -29.95 7.55 -29.73
C VAL A 801 -28.91 6.45 -29.90
N MET A 802 -29.22 5.44 -30.71
CA MET A 802 -28.30 4.35 -31.05
C MET A 802 -27.47 4.68 -32.30
N PRO A 803 -26.14 4.46 -32.30
CA PRO A 803 -25.31 4.63 -33.49
C PRO A 803 -25.63 3.60 -34.59
N HIS A 804 -26.34 4.06 -35.63
CA HIS A 804 -26.28 3.59 -37.02
C HIS A 804 -25.99 2.10 -37.27
N GLU A 805 -26.96 1.20 -37.02
CA GLU A 805 -27.67 0.51 -38.12
C GLU A 805 -28.89 -0.32 -37.66
N MET A 806 -30.05 -0.03 -38.25
CA MET A 806 -31.26 -0.86 -38.34
C MET A 806 -31.57 -1.85 -37.19
N ASN A 807 -32.07 -1.36 -36.05
CA ASN A 807 -33.29 -1.83 -35.38
C ASN A 807 -33.61 -0.94 -34.17
N ILE A 808 -34.81 -0.34 -34.12
CA ILE A 808 -35.21 0.59 -33.06
C ILE A 808 -35.65 -0.19 -31.81
N GLY A 809 -34.77 -0.25 -30.82
CA GLY A 809 -35.04 -0.86 -29.52
C GLY A 809 -35.44 0.15 -28.44
N ALA A 810 -35.95 -0.36 -27.32
CA ALA A 810 -35.95 0.44 -26.09
C ALA A 810 -34.49 0.64 -25.67
N GLY A 811 -34.01 1.89 -25.70
CA GLY A 811 -32.63 2.25 -25.39
C GLY A 811 -32.25 2.05 -23.93
N ARG A 812 -31.21 2.75 -23.48
CA ARG A 812 -30.76 2.74 -22.07
C ARG A 812 -31.68 3.62 -21.19
N LEU A 813 -32.99 3.51 -21.40
CA LEU A 813 -34.03 4.32 -20.73
C LEU A 813 -34.01 4.14 -19.21
N ALA A 814 -33.61 2.96 -18.70
CA ALA A 814 -33.39 2.74 -17.27
C ALA A 814 -32.27 3.65 -16.70
N ALA A 815 -31.20 3.89 -17.46
CA ALA A 815 -30.15 4.84 -17.10
C ALA A 815 -30.65 6.29 -17.21
N ALA A 816 -31.46 6.61 -18.23
CA ALA A 816 -32.10 7.92 -18.35
C ALA A 816 -33.08 8.22 -17.20
N ARG A 817 -33.79 7.21 -16.68
CA ARG A 817 -34.64 7.34 -15.47
C ARG A 817 -33.81 7.59 -14.22
N GLU A 818 -32.69 6.90 -14.03
CA GLU A 818 -31.80 7.17 -12.90
C GLU A 818 -31.10 8.54 -13.00
N LEU A 819 -30.73 8.97 -14.21
CA LEU A 819 -30.25 10.32 -14.46
C LEU A 819 -31.30 11.35 -14.03
N PHE A 820 -32.56 11.18 -14.46
CA PHE A 820 -33.69 12.01 -14.04
C PHE A 820 -33.97 11.94 -12.53
N ASN A 821 -33.72 10.82 -11.86
CA ASN A 821 -33.92 10.72 -10.40
C ASN A 821 -32.82 11.46 -9.61
N ARG A 822 -31.57 11.41 -10.07
CA ARG A 822 -30.40 11.87 -9.29
C ARG A 822 -29.87 13.26 -9.69
N VAL A 823 -30.04 13.67 -10.94
CA VAL A 823 -29.55 14.95 -11.48
C VAL A 823 -30.59 15.58 -12.41
N ARG A 824 -31.47 16.42 -11.84
CA ARG A 824 -32.47 17.21 -12.61
C ARG A 824 -31.95 18.59 -12.96
N VAL A 825 -32.38 19.18 -14.08
CA VAL A 825 -32.12 20.61 -14.41
C VAL A 825 -32.53 21.52 -13.24
N ASN A 826 -33.65 21.22 -12.57
CA ASN A 826 -34.15 21.96 -11.42
C ASN A 826 -33.22 21.95 -10.18
N MET A 827 -32.18 21.11 -10.15
CA MET A 827 -31.15 21.13 -9.09
C MET A 827 -30.00 22.11 -9.40
N VAL A 828 -29.92 22.64 -10.62
CA VAL A 828 -28.93 23.63 -11.04
C VAL A 828 -29.52 25.04 -10.83
N PRO A 829 -28.79 26.01 -10.23
CA PRO A 829 -29.31 27.35 -9.98
C PRO A 829 -29.87 28.05 -11.22
N ALA A 830 -31.01 28.73 -11.09
CA ALA A 830 -31.74 29.36 -12.19
C ALA A 830 -30.91 30.37 -13.00
N ASP A 831 -29.99 31.09 -12.34
CA ASP A 831 -29.02 32.01 -12.96
C ASP A 831 -28.10 31.34 -14.01
N ILE A 832 -28.01 30.00 -13.99
CA ILE A 832 -27.15 29.19 -14.87
C ILE A 832 -27.98 28.52 -15.98
N THR A 833 -29.23 28.15 -15.69
CA THR A 833 -30.12 27.42 -16.62
C THR A 833 -31.04 28.32 -17.44
N GLY A 834 -31.22 29.58 -17.04
CA GLY A 834 -31.97 30.56 -17.82
C GLY A 834 -33.47 30.27 -17.98
N LEU A 835 -34.02 29.27 -17.28
CA LEU A 835 -35.40 28.76 -17.46
C LEU A 835 -36.52 29.79 -17.23
N GLY A 836 -36.19 30.98 -16.70
CA GLY A 836 -37.11 32.12 -16.61
C GLY A 836 -37.27 32.93 -17.91
N HIS A 837 -36.50 32.61 -18.95
CA HIS A 837 -36.62 33.19 -20.30
C HIS A 837 -37.19 32.16 -21.28
N SER A 838 -37.88 32.63 -22.33
CA SER A 838 -38.23 31.76 -23.45
C SER A 838 -37.02 31.48 -24.36
N PRO A 839 -36.95 30.33 -25.05
CA PRO A 839 -35.93 30.07 -26.07
C PRO A 839 -35.83 31.17 -27.14
N PHE A 840 -36.96 31.81 -27.46
CA PHE A 840 -37.02 32.95 -28.38
C PHE A 840 -36.33 34.21 -27.82
N GLU A 841 -36.54 34.56 -26.56
CA GLU A 841 -35.79 35.65 -25.88
C GLU A 841 -34.30 35.35 -25.82
N ILE A 842 -33.91 34.09 -25.55
CA ILE A 842 -32.51 33.67 -25.44
C ILE A 842 -31.79 33.86 -26.78
N LEU A 843 -32.41 33.46 -27.89
CA LEU A 843 -31.89 33.65 -29.24
C LEU A 843 -31.87 35.12 -29.67
N ALA A 844 -32.86 35.92 -29.27
CA ALA A 844 -32.88 37.35 -29.56
C ALA A 844 -31.78 38.11 -28.78
N ASN A 845 -31.74 37.96 -27.45
CA ASN A 845 -30.84 38.69 -26.56
C ASN A 845 -29.38 38.21 -26.64
N GLY A 846 -29.15 37.00 -27.17
CA GLY A 846 -27.81 36.49 -27.47
C GLY A 846 -27.06 37.26 -28.57
N SER A 847 -27.75 38.10 -29.36
CA SER A 847 -27.15 38.82 -30.50
C SER A 847 -26.37 40.08 -30.11
N GLU A 848 -26.90 40.95 -29.25
CA GLU A 848 -26.23 42.15 -28.73
C GLU A 848 -26.59 42.41 -27.25
N ASN A 849 -25.62 42.26 -26.34
CA ASN A 849 -25.59 42.76 -24.94
C ASN A 849 -26.82 42.55 -24.01
N GLY A 850 -27.84 41.78 -24.40
CA GLY A 850 -29.18 41.80 -23.79
C GLY A 850 -29.35 41.18 -22.40
N PHE A 851 -28.27 40.81 -21.70
CA PHE A 851 -28.32 40.06 -20.42
C PHE A 851 -27.68 40.78 -19.21
N ASP A 852 -27.40 42.08 -19.31
CA ASP A 852 -26.74 42.87 -18.25
C ASP A 852 -27.69 43.75 -17.39
N GLU A 853 -28.98 43.85 -17.70
CA GLU A 853 -29.97 44.52 -16.82
C GLU A 853 -30.74 43.52 -15.94
N LEU A 854 -30.39 43.51 -14.65
CA LEU A 854 -31.20 42.89 -13.59
C LEU A 854 -32.51 43.68 -13.38
N PRO A 855 -33.69 43.03 -13.38
CA PRO A 855 -34.93 43.66 -12.93
C PRO A 855 -34.79 44.17 -11.49
N SER A 856 -35.08 45.45 -11.28
CA SER A 856 -34.97 46.10 -9.96
C SER A 856 -35.82 45.38 -8.91
N PRO A 857 -35.30 45.08 -7.71
CA PRO A 857 -36.02 44.28 -6.72
C PRO A 857 -37.28 45.00 -6.23
N VAL A 858 -38.43 44.34 -6.42
CA VAL A 858 -39.72 44.82 -5.91
C VAL A 858 -39.65 44.89 -4.37
N LYS A 859 -40.15 46.00 -3.81
CA LYS A 859 -39.92 46.42 -2.43
C LYS A 859 -40.42 45.40 -1.40
N ALA A 860 -39.50 44.66 -0.78
CA ALA A 860 -39.75 43.92 0.46
C ALA A 860 -39.55 44.82 1.71
N SER A 861 -40.27 44.52 2.79
CA SER A 861 -40.34 45.36 3.99
C SER A 861 -39.03 45.41 4.81
N PRO A 862 -38.71 46.53 5.47
CA PRO A 862 -37.38 46.78 6.05
C PRO A 862 -37.18 46.19 7.47
N THR A 863 -37.41 44.88 7.65
CA THR A 863 -37.28 44.21 8.97
C THR A 863 -36.68 42.79 8.90
N LYS A 864 -35.39 42.69 8.52
CA LYS A 864 -34.47 41.63 8.96
C LYS A 864 -33.01 42.03 8.70
N SER A 865 -32.09 41.57 9.55
CA SER A 865 -30.67 41.96 9.52
C SER A 865 -29.87 41.17 8.48
N PRO A 866 -28.81 41.77 7.89
CA PRO A 866 -28.01 41.11 6.86
C PRO A 866 -27.05 40.07 7.47
N ARG A 867 -27.40 38.78 7.38
CA ARG A 867 -26.40 37.71 7.53
C ARG A 867 -25.51 37.66 6.28
N LYS A 868 -24.20 37.48 6.48
CA LYS A 868 -23.16 37.52 5.44
C LYS A 868 -23.29 36.35 4.46
N SER A 869 -23.89 36.55 3.29
CA SER A 869 -23.76 35.65 2.13
C SER A 869 -22.56 36.06 1.28
N GLY A 870 -21.42 35.40 1.49
CA GLY A 870 -20.16 35.64 0.77
C GLY A 870 -20.15 35.08 -0.65
N ILE A 871 -21.15 35.41 -1.48
CA ILE A 871 -21.20 35.00 -2.89
C ILE A 871 -20.06 35.72 -3.63
N GLN A 872 -18.99 35.00 -3.95
CA GLN A 872 -17.93 35.51 -4.80
C GLN A 872 -18.50 35.79 -6.19
N ARG A 873 -18.26 37.00 -6.71
CA ARG A 873 -18.72 37.39 -8.05
C ARG A 873 -18.01 36.52 -9.09
N ARG A 874 -18.75 35.58 -9.69
CA ARG A 874 -18.29 34.76 -10.83
C ARG A 874 -17.80 35.67 -11.96
N ARG A 875 -16.80 35.22 -12.72
CA ARG A 875 -16.38 35.91 -13.95
C ARG A 875 -17.54 35.87 -14.96
N PRO A 876 -17.84 36.98 -15.66
CA PRO A 876 -18.89 36.98 -16.68
C PRO A 876 -18.47 36.09 -17.86
N LEU A 877 -19.24 35.02 -18.10
CA LEU A 877 -19.24 34.32 -19.38
C LEU A 877 -19.73 35.25 -20.49
N SER A 878 -19.20 35.11 -21.70
CA SER A 878 -19.65 35.88 -22.87
C SER A 878 -21.11 35.57 -23.22
N SER A 879 -21.81 36.55 -23.80
CA SER A 879 -23.25 36.45 -24.08
C SER A 879 -23.62 35.19 -24.86
N ASN A 880 -22.87 34.90 -25.93
CA ASN A 880 -23.09 33.75 -26.81
C ASN A 880 -22.98 32.41 -26.07
N ILE A 881 -21.96 32.26 -25.20
CA ILE A 881 -21.78 31.03 -24.40
C ILE A 881 -22.93 30.90 -23.38
N ARG A 882 -23.38 32.01 -22.77
CA ARG A 882 -24.53 31.99 -21.85
C ARG A 882 -25.81 31.58 -22.56
N ALA A 883 -26.07 32.11 -23.76
CA ALA A 883 -27.23 31.73 -24.57
C ALA A 883 -27.20 30.26 -25.01
N GLU A 884 -26.03 29.75 -25.41
CA GLU A 884 -25.83 28.32 -25.74
C GLU A 884 -26.12 27.40 -24.53
N LEU A 885 -25.62 27.78 -23.35
CA LEU A 885 -25.86 27.04 -22.10
C LEU A 885 -27.34 27.00 -21.73
N TYR A 886 -28.02 28.16 -21.78
CA TYR A 886 -29.46 28.25 -21.51
C TYR A 886 -30.28 27.38 -22.47
N LEU A 887 -29.93 27.38 -23.75
CA LEU A 887 -30.58 26.54 -24.77
C LEU A 887 -30.40 25.04 -24.45
N GLN A 888 -29.19 24.63 -24.08
CA GLN A 888 -28.89 23.25 -23.69
C GLN A 888 -29.63 22.81 -22.41
N SER A 889 -29.93 23.71 -21.45
CA SER A 889 -30.82 23.39 -20.33
C SER A 889 -32.30 23.28 -20.70
N HIS A 890 -32.77 24.00 -21.73
CA HIS A 890 -34.09 23.72 -22.29
C HIS A 890 -34.13 22.34 -22.95
N THR A 891 -33.13 21.99 -23.77
CA THR A 891 -33.02 20.65 -24.39
C THR A 891 -32.93 19.54 -23.34
N MET A 892 -32.18 19.72 -22.24
CA MET A 892 -32.14 18.75 -21.14
C MET A 892 -33.51 18.58 -20.48
N ARG A 893 -34.21 19.69 -20.17
CA ARG A 893 -35.55 19.66 -19.55
C ARG A 893 -36.60 19.01 -20.46
N ASP A 894 -36.51 19.24 -21.76
CA ASP A 894 -37.37 18.59 -22.76
C ASP A 894 -37.16 17.07 -22.78
N LEU A 895 -35.92 16.59 -22.61
CA LEU A 895 -35.62 15.16 -22.47
C LEU A 895 -36.07 14.59 -21.10
N GLU A 896 -36.04 15.41 -20.03
CA GLU A 896 -36.60 15.05 -18.72
C GLU A 896 -38.13 14.83 -18.78
N TYR A 897 -38.89 15.69 -19.47
CA TYR A 897 -40.34 15.52 -19.64
C TYR A 897 -40.69 14.19 -20.32
N LEU A 898 -39.91 13.77 -21.33
CA LEU A 898 -40.11 12.49 -22.01
C LEU A 898 -39.95 11.29 -21.06
N ILE A 899 -38.94 11.34 -20.18
CA ILE A 899 -38.71 10.30 -19.17
C ILE A 899 -39.79 10.33 -18.09
N ALA A 900 -40.21 11.50 -17.60
CA ALA A 900 -41.29 11.64 -16.62
C ALA A 900 -42.64 11.12 -17.14
N ALA A 901 -42.94 11.35 -18.43
CA ALA A 901 -44.10 10.78 -19.10
C ALA A 901 -44.04 9.24 -19.17
N PHE A 902 -42.91 8.66 -19.59
CA PHE A 902 -42.74 7.20 -19.61
C PHE A 902 -42.81 6.58 -18.21
N ASP A 903 -42.26 7.24 -17.19
CA ASP A 903 -42.26 6.77 -15.79
C ASP A 903 -43.70 6.75 -15.25
N SER A 904 -44.45 7.84 -15.45
CA SER A 904 -45.87 7.94 -15.09
C SER A 904 -46.73 6.88 -15.78
N LEU A 905 -46.46 6.57 -17.06
CA LEU A 905 -47.14 5.52 -17.82
C LEU A 905 -46.81 4.10 -17.31
N GLU A 906 -45.57 3.85 -16.86
CA GLU A 906 -45.17 2.59 -16.23
C GLU A 906 -45.79 2.43 -14.83
N THR A 907 -45.85 3.53 -14.05
CA THR A 907 -46.56 3.58 -12.76
C THR A 907 -48.05 3.26 -12.91
N TRP A 908 -48.72 3.86 -13.90
CA TRP A 908 -50.12 3.54 -14.23
C TRP A 908 -50.31 2.08 -14.63
N ALA A 909 -49.39 1.50 -15.42
CA ALA A 909 -49.46 0.08 -15.78
C ALA A 909 -49.34 -0.86 -14.56
N GLY A 910 -48.55 -0.47 -13.55
CA GLY A 910 -48.47 -1.18 -12.27
C GLY A 910 -49.72 -1.03 -11.40
N GLN A 911 -50.28 0.18 -11.31
CA GLN A 911 -51.51 0.42 -10.53
C GLN A 911 -52.75 -0.23 -11.16
N MET A 912 -52.90 -0.16 -12.49
CA MET A 912 -54.02 -0.82 -13.19
C MET A 912 -54.00 -2.34 -13.00
N ASP A 913 -52.82 -2.95 -12.99
CA ASP A 913 -52.64 -4.37 -12.70
C ASP A 913 -53.08 -4.70 -11.26
N GLN A 914 -52.64 -3.92 -10.27
CA GLN A 914 -53.09 -4.07 -8.89
C GLN A 914 -54.63 -3.95 -8.79
N TYR A 915 -55.22 -2.97 -9.47
CA TYR A 915 -56.67 -2.77 -9.52
C TYR A 915 -57.42 -3.95 -10.17
N GLU A 916 -56.88 -4.59 -11.21
CA GLU A 916 -57.47 -5.78 -11.83
C GLU A 916 -57.46 -7.01 -10.89
N HIS A 917 -56.62 -7.02 -9.85
CA HIS A 917 -56.55 -8.07 -8.84
C HIS A 917 -57.28 -7.72 -7.51
N LEU A 918 -57.91 -6.55 -7.39
CA LEU A 918 -58.67 -6.16 -6.19
C LEU A 918 -60.06 -6.81 -6.15
N SER A 919 -60.25 -7.78 -5.25
CA SER A 919 -61.54 -8.46 -5.05
C SER A 919 -62.60 -7.63 -4.30
N ASP A 920 -62.20 -6.68 -3.43
CA ASP A 920 -63.16 -5.86 -2.67
C ASP A 920 -63.61 -4.60 -3.42
N LYS A 921 -64.92 -4.34 -3.34
CA LYS A 921 -65.60 -3.20 -3.95
C LYS A 921 -65.41 -1.88 -3.20
N GLN A 922 -65.07 -1.89 -1.91
CA GLN A 922 -64.74 -0.65 -1.19
C GLN A 922 -63.31 -0.21 -1.52
N GLN A 923 -62.33 -1.10 -1.37
CA GLN A 923 -60.94 -0.89 -1.79
C GLN A 923 -60.86 -0.45 -3.26
N ALA A 924 -61.53 -1.15 -4.19
CA ALA A 924 -61.57 -0.76 -5.60
C ALA A 924 -62.19 0.64 -5.85
N LYS A 925 -63.10 1.12 -4.99
CA LYS A 925 -63.67 2.47 -5.11
C LYS A 925 -62.70 3.54 -4.63
N GLU A 926 -61.87 3.23 -3.64
CA GLU A 926 -60.83 4.14 -3.15
C GLU A 926 -59.65 4.19 -4.11
N PHE A 927 -59.21 3.03 -4.60
CA PHE A 927 -58.12 2.89 -5.56
C PHE A 927 -58.41 3.62 -6.90
N ARG A 928 -59.68 3.75 -7.30
CA ARG A 928 -60.07 4.62 -8.44
C ARG A 928 -59.72 6.09 -8.25
N LYS A 929 -59.62 6.60 -7.02
CA LYS A 929 -59.13 7.96 -6.75
C LYS A 929 -57.63 8.05 -7.06
N THR A 930 -56.85 7.05 -6.62
CA THR A 930 -55.40 6.93 -6.91
C THR A 930 -55.13 6.82 -8.42
N LEU A 931 -55.96 6.05 -9.12
CA LEU A 931 -55.93 5.95 -10.59
C LEU A 931 -56.25 7.31 -11.26
N GLN A 932 -57.23 8.08 -10.77
CA GLN A 932 -57.52 9.42 -11.31
C GLN A 932 -56.33 10.36 -11.14
N VAL A 933 -55.76 10.47 -9.94
CA VAL A 933 -54.56 11.29 -9.68
C VAL A 933 -53.40 10.87 -10.60
N THR A 934 -53.24 9.58 -10.86
CA THR A 934 -52.19 9.09 -11.76
C THR A 934 -52.44 9.44 -13.23
N ILE A 935 -53.70 9.48 -13.69
CA ILE A 935 -54.07 9.99 -15.02
C ILE A 935 -53.85 11.50 -15.13
N ASP A 936 -54.19 12.25 -14.08
CA ASP A 936 -53.97 13.70 -14.04
C ASP A 936 -52.46 14.01 -14.11
N ASN A 937 -51.63 13.29 -13.33
CA ASN A 937 -50.17 13.38 -13.38
C ASN A 937 -49.57 12.96 -14.74
N ILE A 938 -50.12 11.95 -15.42
CA ILE A 938 -49.68 11.59 -16.79
C ILE A 938 -50.00 12.73 -17.76
N THR A 939 -51.17 13.36 -17.60
CA THR A 939 -51.62 14.47 -18.45
C THR A 939 -50.68 15.67 -18.32
N GLU A 940 -50.33 16.06 -17.08
CA GLU A 940 -49.39 17.15 -16.79
C GLU A 940 -47.99 16.92 -17.40
N HIS A 941 -47.46 15.68 -17.34
CA HIS A 941 -46.15 15.37 -17.93
C HIS A 941 -46.17 15.27 -19.47
N ILE A 942 -47.33 15.07 -20.10
CA ILE A 942 -47.45 14.90 -21.56
C ILE A 942 -47.86 16.19 -22.28
N GLU A 943 -48.56 17.12 -21.62
CA GLU A 943 -48.93 18.42 -22.21
C GLU A 943 -47.72 19.19 -22.80
N PRO A 944 -46.54 19.28 -22.16
CA PRO A 944 -45.35 19.91 -22.75
C PRO A 944 -44.87 19.24 -24.05
N LEU A 945 -45.01 17.92 -24.17
CA LEU A 945 -44.55 17.14 -25.33
C LEU A 945 -45.41 17.38 -26.58
N CYS A 946 -46.61 17.93 -26.42
CA CYS A 946 -47.52 18.25 -27.52
C CYS A 946 -47.20 19.60 -28.21
N GLY A 947 -46.41 20.47 -27.57
CA GLY A 947 -46.08 21.82 -28.05
C GLY A 947 -44.82 21.90 -28.93
N GLU A 948 -44.07 22.99 -28.79
CA GLU A 948 -42.71 23.10 -29.34
C GLU A 948 -41.72 22.36 -28.44
N TRP A 949 -41.47 21.09 -28.77
CA TRP A 949 -40.59 20.20 -28.02
C TRP A 949 -39.34 19.84 -28.84
N LEU A 950 -38.16 19.95 -28.22
CA LEU A 950 -36.82 19.72 -28.81
C LEU A 950 -36.60 20.48 -30.13
N SER A 951 -37.12 21.72 -30.25
CA SER A 951 -37.10 22.50 -31.50
C SER A 951 -35.77 23.22 -31.80
N TYR A 952 -34.82 23.24 -30.87
CA TYR A 952 -33.67 24.14 -30.89
C TYR A 952 -32.31 23.39 -30.77
N PRO A 953 -31.85 22.72 -31.85
CA PRO A 953 -30.54 22.06 -31.87
C PRO A 953 -29.39 23.08 -31.95
N LYS A 954 -28.22 22.70 -31.41
CA LYS A 954 -26.97 23.46 -31.49
C LYS A 954 -26.28 23.36 -32.86
N ASP A 955 -26.31 22.19 -33.49
CA ASP A 955 -25.69 21.90 -34.78
C ASP A 955 -26.50 20.88 -35.59
N ASP A 956 -26.15 20.70 -36.87
CA ASP A 956 -26.85 19.80 -37.80
C ASP A 956 -26.80 18.33 -37.34
N ALA A 957 -25.78 17.94 -36.58
CA ALA A 957 -25.67 16.60 -36.01
C ALA A 957 -26.71 16.41 -34.91
N GLU A 958 -26.75 17.31 -33.92
CA GLU A 958 -27.77 17.31 -32.87
C GLU A 958 -29.18 17.44 -33.46
N ALA A 959 -29.38 18.19 -34.56
CA ALA A 959 -30.66 18.24 -35.26
C ALA A 959 -31.14 16.84 -35.68
N THR A 960 -30.26 16.02 -36.27
CA THR A 960 -30.61 14.64 -36.67
C THR A 960 -30.80 13.70 -35.47
N GLU A 961 -30.05 13.89 -34.38
CA GLU A 961 -30.22 13.13 -33.13
C GLU A 961 -31.59 13.42 -32.49
N LEU A 962 -31.98 14.69 -32.41
CA LEU A 962 -33.25 15.13 -31.85
C LEU A 962 -34.44 14.73 -32.75
N GLU A 963 -34.30 14.78 -34.08
CA GLU A 963 -35.33 14.27 -35.01
C GLU A 963 -35.51 12.74 -34.90
N PHE A 964 -34.43 11.99 -34.67
CA PHE A 964 -34.49 10.56 -34.36
C PHE A 964 -35.24 10.30 -33.04
N ILE A 965 -34.97 11.08 -31.98
CA ILE A 965 -35.70 10.98 -30.70
C ILE A 965 -37.19 11.28 -30.90
N LYS A 966 -37.54 12.35 -31.64
CA LYS A 966 -38.93 12.72 -31.95
C LYS A 966 -39.67 11.62 -32.68
N SER A 967 -39.13 11.18 -33.82
CA SER A 967 -39.75 10.14 -34.66
C SER A 967 -39.83 8.78 -33.95
N THR A 968 -38.88 8.47 -33.06
CA THR A 968 -38.88 7.21 -32.30
C THR A 968 -39.83 7.21 -31.11
N TYR A 969 -39.70 8.14 -30.17
CA TYR A 969 -40.34 8.01 -28.86
C TYR A 969 -41.67 8.76 -28.72
N LEU A 970 -41.87 9.87 -29.45
CA LEU A 970 -43.09 10.68 -29.32
C LEU A 970 -44.36 9.91 -29.74
N PRO A 971 -44.37 9.11 -30.83
CA PRO A 971 -45.51 8.25 -31.16
C PRO A 971 -45.77 7.15 -30.13
N GLU A 972 -44.72 6.61 -29.51
CA GLU A 972 -44.84 5.56 -28.46
C GLU A 972 -45.51 6.12 -27.20
N VAL A 973 -45.04 7.27 -26.68
CA VAL A 973 -45.63 7.93 -25.50
C VAL A 973 -47.11 8.22 -25.73
N ILE A 974 -47.46 8.76 -26.90
CA ILE A 974 -48.82 9.25 -27.17
C ILE A 974 -49.80 8.11 -27.47
N LEU A 975 -49.35 7.01 -28.09
CA LEU A 975 -50.16 5.79 -28.21
C LEU A 975 -50.28 5.04 -26.88
N ALA A 976 -49.27 5.07 -26.01
CA ALA A 976 -49.39 4.58 -24.64
C ALA A 976 -50.35 5.43 -23.80
N TYR A 977 -50.30 6.76 -23.93
CA TYR A 977 -51.23 7.69 -23.26
C TYR A 977 -52.67 7.52 -23.73
N HIS A 978 -52.90 7.39 -25.04
CA HIS A 978 -54.23 7.05 -25.57
C HIS A 978 -54.73 5.72 -24.98
N SER A 979 -53.87 4.71 -24.83
CA SER A 979 -54.22 3.46 -24.13
C SER A 979 -54.55 3.70 -22.65
N ALA A 980 -53.79 4.52 -21.93
CA ALA A 980 -54.05 4.86 -20.53
C ALA A 980 -55.43 5.51 -20.36
N LEU A 981 -55.72 6.56 -21.14
CA LEU A 981 -57.02 7.23 -21.17
C LEU A 981 -58.16 6.27 -21.56
N PHE A 982 -57.93 5.35 -22.50
CA PHE A 982 -58.91 4.34 -22.89
C PHE A 982 -59.27 3.42 -21.72
N PHE A 983 -58.30 2.85 -21.00
CA PHE A 983 -58.56 2.00 -19.84
C PHE A 983 -59.17 2.80 -18.67
N ALA A 984 -58.66 4.00 -18.38
CA ALA A 984 -59.20 4.92 -17.38
C ALA A 984 -60.67 5.28 -17.64
N GLY A 985 -61.04 5.46 -18.92
CA GLY A 985 -62.42 5.71 -19.35
C GLY A 985 -63.39 4.55 -19.12
N HIS A 986 -62.87 3.33 -18.95
CA HIS A 986 -63.65 2.14 -18.58
C HIS A 986 -63.68 1.90 -17.05
N THR A 987 -62.63 2.24 -16.31
CA THR A 987 -62.53 1.99 -14.86
C THR A 987 -63.01 3.15 -13.99
N ILE A 988 -62.61 4.38 -14.30
CA ILE A 988 -62.90 5.57 -13.47
C ILE A 988 -64.21 6.21 -13.93
N GLY A 989 -64.30 6.61 -15.20
CA GLY A 989 -65.51 7.25 -15.74
C GLY A 989 -65.42 7.65 -17.21
N ARG A 990 -66.58 7.56 -17.90
CA ARG A 990 -66.72 7.80 -19.35
C ARG A 990 -66.35 9.22 -19.82
N GLU A 991 -66.19 10.19 -18.90
CA GLU A 991 -65.72 11.53 -19.27
C GLU A 991 -64.26 11.51 -19.77
N VAL A 992 -63.43 10.58 -19.28
CA VAL A 992 -62.02 10.41 -19.74
C VAL A 992 -61.93 9.94 -21.20
N LEU A 993 -62.91 9.16 -21.70
CA LEU A 993 -62.96 8.78 -23.13
C LEU A 993 -63.10 9.99 -24.07
N THR A 994 -63.58 11.14 -23.56
CA THR A 994 -63.64 12.37 -24.35
C THR A 994 -62.25 12.97 -24.57
N GLN A 995 -61.32 12.80 -23.62
CA GLN A 995 -59.92 13.20 -23.75
C GLN A 995 -59.20 12.38 -24.83
N CYS A 996 -59.51 11.08 -24.97
CA CYS A 996 -59.02 10.26 -26.09
C CYS A 996 -59.35 10.89 -27.45
N MET A 997 -60.54 11.48 -27.61
CA MET A 997 -60.92 12.15 -28.86
C MET A 997 -60.33 13.54 -29.00
N MET A 998 -60.20 14.31 -27.92
CA MET A 998 -59.54 15.63 -27.95
C MET A 998 -58.07 15.52 -28.37
N LEU A 999 -57.39 14.42 -28.03
CA LEU A 999 -56.03 14.10 -28.48
C LEU A 999 -55.88 14.15 -30.02
N SER A 1000 -56.93 13.80 -30.78
CA SER A 1000 -56.89 13.92 -32.25
C SER A 1000 -56.83 15.37 -32.73
N SER A 1001 -57.43 16.31 -32.00
CA SER A 1001 -57.33 17.75 -32.26
C SER A 1001 -55.95 18.30 -31.88
N VAL A 1002 -55.39 17.84 -30.76
CA VAL A 1002 -54.04 18.23 -30.30
C VAL A 1002 -52.97 17.78 -31.32
N ILE A 1003 -53.04 16.53 -31.79
CA ILE A 1003 -52.12 15.99 -32.80
C ILE A 1003 -52.26 16.75 -34.13
N ALA A 1004 -53.48 17.07 -34.56
CA ALA A 1004 -53.71 17.83 -35.79
C ALA A 1004 -53.30 19.31 -35.69
N SER A 1005 -53.31 19.90 -34.49
CA SER A 1005 -52.88 21.28 -34.24
C SER A 1005 -51.35 21.43 -34.16
N SER A 1006 -50.63 20.34 -33.87
CA SER A 1006 -49.18 20.35 -33.67
C SER A 1006 -48.45 19.71 -34.87
N PRO A 1007 -47.77 20.51 -35.73
CA PRO A 1007 -47.17 20.00 -36.97
C PRO A 1007 -45.93 19.13 -36.70
N SER A 1008 -45.15 19.42 -35.66
CA SER A 1008 -44.04 18.58 -35.18
C SER A 1008 -44.52 17.17 -34.82
N LEU A 1009 -45.67 17.09 -34.16
CA LEU A 1009 -46.29 15.86 -33.70
C LEU A 1009 -46.90 15.05 -34.87
N THR A 1010 -47.65 15.70 -35.76
CA THR A 1010 -48.16 15.08 -37.00
C THR A 1010 -47.01 14.52 -37.85
N ASN A 1011 -45.92 15.28 -38.04
CA ASN A 1011 -44.74 14.82 -38.79
C ASN A 1011 -44.07 13.61 -38.14
N SER A 1012 -44.00 13.56 -36.80
CA SER A 1012 -43.42 12.40 -36.07
C SER A 1012 -44.24 11.11 -36.26
N PHE A 1013 -45.57 11.21 -36.32
CA PHE A 1013 -46.45 10.08 -36.64
C PHE A 1013 -46.38 9.62 -38.11
N ILE A 1014 -46.00 10.51 -39.02
CA ILE A 1014 -45.75 10.19 -40.44
C ILE A 1014 -44.38 9.53 -40.60
N ALA A 1015 -43.32 10.09 -40.02
CA ALA A 1015 -41.95 9.57 -40.11
C ALA A 1015 -41.80 8.17 -39.51
N SER A 1016 -42.49 7.90 -38.40
CA SER A 1016 -42.56 6.56 -37.77
C SER A 1016 -43.48 5.56 -38.50
N GLY A 1017 -44.29 6.02 -39.45
CA GLY A 1017 -45.31 5.21 -40.12
C GLY A 1017 -46.47 4.74 -39.22
N ARG A 1018 -46.57 5.22 -37.97
CA ARG A 1018 -47.61 4.79 -37.01
C ARG A 1018 -48.94 5.54 -37.13
N MET A 1019 -49.08 6.51 -38.03
CA MET A 1019 -50.32 7.27 -38.25
C MET A 1019 -51.58 6.39 -38.44
N CYS A 1020 -51.49 5.28 -39.18
CA CYS A 1020 -52.62 4.35 -39.34
C CYS A 1020 -53.05 3.72 -38.00
N GLU A 1021 -52.10 3.41 -37.12
CA GLU A 1021 -52.35 2.78 -35.82
C GLU A 1021 -53.01 3.76 -34.84
N LEU A 1022 -52.66 5.05 -34.92
CA LEU A 1022 -53.34 6.13 -34.21
C LEU A 1022 -54.81 6.23 -34.64
N VAL A 1023 -55.08 6.17 -35.95
CA VAL A 1023 -56.46 6.20 -36.48
C VAL A 1023 -57.26 4.98 -36.03
N ASP A 1024 -56.67 3.78 -36.07
CA ASP A 1024 -57.30 2.55 -35.55
C ASP A 1024 -57.59 2.66 -34.04
N ALA A 1025 -56.66 3.20 -33.25
CA ALA A 1025 -56.84 3.39 -31.81
C ALA A 1025 -57.99 4.38 -31.50
N LEU A 1026 -58.04 5.51 -32.20
CA LEU A 1026 -59.12 6.49 -32.08
C LEU A 1026 -60.48 5.92 -32.53
N ALA A 1027 -60.50 5.07 -33.56
CA ALA A 1027 -61.71 4.36 -33.98
C ALA A 1027 -62.22 3.37 -32.91
N LEU A 1028 -61.32 2.68 -32.20
CA LEU A 1028 -61.69 1.81 -31.08
C LEU A 1028 -62.21 2.62 -29.87
N SER A 1029 -61.62 3.77 -29.58
CA SER A 1029 -62.13 4.72 -28.57
C SER A 1029 -63.54 5.25 -28.90
N SER A 1030 -63.82 5.55 -30.17
CA SER A 1030 -65.16 6.01 -30.57
C SER A 1030 -66.21 4.90 -30.51
N ILE A 1031 -65.85 3.65 -30.87
CA ILE A 1031 -66.71 2.47 -30.69
C ILE A 1031 -67.00 2.20 -29.20
N ALA A 1032 -66.02 2.39 -28.31
CA ALA A 1032 -66.24 2.31 -26.87
C ALA A 1032 -67.23 3.38 -26.36
N MET A 1033 -67.13 4.62 -26.85
CA MET A 1033 -68.12 5.66 -26.52
C MET A 1033 -69.52 5.38 -27.10
N MET A 1034 -69.63 4.79 -28.29
CA MET A 1034 -70.92 4.47 -28.92
C MET A 1034 -71.63 3.26 -28.28
N SER A 1035 -70.87 2.24 -27.84
CA SER A 1035 -71.42 1.04 -27.20
C SER A 1035 -71.87 1.28 -25.75
N ALA A 1036 -71.45 2.39 -25.15
CA ALA A 1036 -71.76 2.79 -23.78
C ALA A 1036 -73.23 3.22 -23.59
N LYS A 1037 -74.14 2.24 -23.40
CA LYS A 1037 -75.54 2.51 -23.07
C LYS A 1037 -75.69 3.42 -21.84
N ASP A 1038 -76.59 4.40 -21.99
CA ASP A 1038 -77.01 5.42 -21.03
C ASP A 1038 -75.92 6.17 -20.26
N SER A 1039 -75.58 7.37 -20.74
CA SER A 1039 -74.98 8.43 -19.92
C SER A 1039 -75.39 9.82 -20.41
N LYS A 1040 -75.76 10.72 -19.49
CA LYS A 1040 -76.19 12.10 -19.78
C LYS A 1040 -74.98 13.00 -20.10
N LEU A 1041 -74.32 12.76 -21.23
CA LEU A 1041 -73.30 13.66 -21.78
C LEU A 1041 -73.94 15.02 -22.11
N LYS A 1042 -73.87 15.94 -21.13
CA LYS A 1042 -74.49 17.27 -21.14
C LYS A 1042 -73.59 18.40 -20.61
N LYS A 1043 -72.33 18.12 -20.25
CA LYS A 1043 -71.29 19.16 -20.25
C LYS A 1043 -71.12 19.64 -21.70
N LYS A 1044 -71.11 20.96 -21.92
CA LYS A 1044 -70.43 21.53 -23.09
C LYS A 1044 -68.93 21.45 -22.83
N LEU A 1045 -68.13 21.27 -23.88
CA LEU A 1045 -66.70 21.59 -23.80
C LEU A 1045 -66.55 23.12 -23.80
N GLU A 1046 -65.41 23.63 -23.35
CA GLU A 1046 -65.18 25.07 -23.16
C GLU A 1046 -65.33 25.86 -24.46
N ASP A 1047 -64.91 25.27 -25.59
CA ASP A 1047 -65.04 25.79 -26.96
C ASP A 1047 -66.47 25.64 -27.55
N GLY A 1048 -67.47 25.34 -26.71
CA GLY A 1048 -68.88 25.26 -27.08
C GLY A 1048 -69.32 23.99 -27.81
N ALA A 1049 -68.40 23.10 -28.19
CA ALA A 1049 -68.68 21.82 -28.84
C ALA A 1049 -69.57 20.89 -27.99
N SER A 1050 -70.40 20.08 -28.66
CA SER A 1050 -71.26 19.08 -28.01
C SER A 1050 -70.99 17.65 -28.48
N LEU A 1051 -71.01 16.72 -27.54
CA LEU A 1051 -70.74 15.28 -27.74
C LEU A 1051 -71.95 14.53 -28.32
N ASP A 1052 -72.78 15.20 -29.12
CA ASP A 1052 -74.03 14.61 -29.65
C ASP A 1052 -73.80 13.67 -30.82
N ILE A 1053 -72.68 13.78 -31.55
CA ILE A 1053 -72.32 12.92 -32.68
C ILE A 1053 -72.21 11.42 -32.33
N TRP A 1054 -71.95 11.10 -31.05
CA TRP A 1054 -71.83 9.72 -30.57
C TRP A 1054 -73.15 9.13 -30.04
N LYS A 1055 -74.26 9.89 -30.07
CA LYS A 1055 -75.57 9.47 -29.56
C LYS A 1055 -76.41 8.73 -30.62
N ILE A 1056 -75.80 7.77 -31.29
CA ILE A 1056 -76.43 6.97 -32.35
C ILE A 1056 -77.18 5.79 -31.73
N LYS A 1057 -78.48 5.66 -32.03
CA LYS A 1057 -79.23 4.42 -31.78
C LYS A 1057 -79.01 3.48 -32.96
N PRO A 1058 -78.68 2.18 -32.75
CA PRO A 1058 -78.69 1.22 -33.84
C PRO A 1058 -80.10 1.10 -34.41
N GLN A 1059 -80.23 1.10 -35.73
CA GLN A 1059 -81.46 0.63 -36.36
C GLN A 1059 -81.59 -0.87 -36.10
N GLN A 1060 -82.79 -1.33 -35.77
CA GLN A 1060 -83.07 -2.76 -35.76
C GLN A 1060 -83.19 -3.24 -37.20
N ASP A 1061 -82.60 -4.41 -37.48
CA ASP A 1061 -82.54 -4.97 -38.83
C ASP A 1061 -83.94 -5.20 -39.41
N VAL A 1062 -84.11 -4.88 -40.70
CA VAL A 1062 -85.26 -5.31 -41.49
C VAL A 1062 -84.86 -6.61 -42.18
N GLU A 1063 -85.58 -7.68 -41.89
CA GLU A 1063 -85.39 -8.98 -42.54
C GLU A 1063 -85.53 -8.85 -44.06
N LEU A 1064 -84.54 -9.32 -44.81
CA LEU A 1064 -84.63 -9.61 -46.24
C LEU A 1064 -83.99 -10.97 -46.51
N VAL A 1065 -84.65 -11.72 -47.40
CA VAL A 1065 -84.42 -13.14 -47.74
C VAL A 1065 -83.43 -13.26 -48.90
#